data_AF-A0AAU4VPS8-F1
#
_entry.id   AF-A0AAU4VPS8-F1
#
_cell.length_a   1.000
_cell.length_b   1.000
_cell.length_c   1.000
_cell.angle_alpha   90.00
_cell.angle_beta   90.00
_cell.angle_gamma   90.00
#
_symmetry.space_group_name_H-M   'P 1'
#
loop_
_entity.id
_entity.type
_entity.pdbx_description
1 polymer ?
#
loop_
_entity_poly.entity_id
_entity_poly.type
_entity_poly.pdbx_seq_one_letter_code
_entity_poly.pdbx_strand_id
1 'polypeptide(L)'
;MAVREALVIGTSTYEDSRLNRLRSPGLDAMELSDVLSDPGIGGYAVRPVIDQPSHVVRREIERFFRARRPDDQLLLYLSCHGIKDSKLQLYFAAADTDRDLLESTSVPAAFVNGRLVRCGSRKILVLLDCCYSGAFRPGGAKSADTAVHLLEEFKDTGVAVITATDALQQAWEGEGPVTETGEGQLSVFTAAAVEGLRSGRADRDGDGWVSVEDLYGHVREEMLARDARQSPLRWVLGGQGTLKVARRAAPDGTGPVRLPRPLPTLGTPAVEVLTGITSAAAPLRRTLGPVPRRVLLTGPDGVPYSSTDTREIVAALPTGSGHAALGVGLVRDLVADQYRRAQDGTATAVVLFEAMVRALQPALAGGSHPTPLARTVSEVLDSARKLLTEWNPRPVAMTQVDVGRVVPPEVFSGHVVRAVHGAGLGAFVLVEPSAGSGITSRVSDACVLGGHLSPYLPADEVTGRTALRDASVLVCGQRLSSASDARWAVSYGDKRRPLVVVAPAFDEEAHAALAGHFRDTGRPCMAVAPPALSRPWRAVQCEIASHFTGACVAVPQATAVSLGSARLVVATTQCTALVRDRGSPEAHAEYVEKLRTEMTPSSDPALTEWHLLTGKVAEVFVGGSDERARHRRVAQVRLAVRRAQAALVQGVLPGEAAALAALGRRLHRDTRPWEERPVEAALKRALAQPLWALAENHGERDPAKVVEAVQADWPAVTYEAVHHRGVVPSESEYVWTPATHPWVMLHAVEAAVTAYLSLI
;
A
#
# COMPACT_ATOMS: atom_id res chain seq x y z
N MET A 1 28.46 24.71 -36.77
CA MET A 1 27.13 25.30 -36.55
C MET A 1 27.23 26.22 -35.35
N ALA A 2 26.47 27.31 -35.32
CA ALA A 2 26.37 28.17 -34.13
C ALA A 2 25.77 27.36 -32.98
N VAL A 3 26.38 27.42 -31.79
CA VAL A 3 25.90 26.68 -30.61
C VAL A 3 25.09 27.58 -29.69
N ARG A 4 24.06 27.03 -29.02
CA ARG A 4 23.36 27.68 -27.90
C ARG A 4 23.83 27.00 -26.62
N GLU A 5 24.54 27.71 -25.76
CA GLU A 5 25.01 27.16 -24.47
C GLU A 5 24.53 28.02 -23.31
N ALA A 6 24.17 27.37 -22.21
CA ALA A 6 23.81 28.07 -20.99
C ALA A 6 24.67 27.59 -19.81
N LEU A 7 25.18 28.53 -19.04
CA LEU A 7 25.82 28.27 -17.74
C LEU A 7 24.89 28.79 -16.66
N VAL A 8 24.40 27.90 -15.80
CA VAL A 8 23.39 28.21 -14.78
C VAL A 8 24.02 27.96 -13.41
N ILE A 9 24.27 29.03 -12.66
CA ILE A 9 24.98 28.98 -11.38
C ILE A 9 24.00 29.32 -10.26
N GLY A 10 23.90 28.44 -9.27
CA GLY A 10 23.07 28.61 -8.08
C GLY A 10 23.87 28.34 -6.81
N THR A 11 23.96 29.31 -5.90
CA THR A 11 24.63 29.14 -4.60
C THR A 11 23.64 29.36 -3.47
N SER A 12 23.26 28.29 -2.80
CA SER A 12 22.33 28.28 -1.67
C SER A 12 23.07 28.23 -0.33
N THR A 13 24.23 27.59 -0.28
CA THR A 13 25.01 27.33 0.95
C THR A 13 26.35 28.06 0.95
N TYR A 14 26.79 28.51 2.14
CA TYR A 14 27.97 29.36 2.33
C TYR A 14 28.76 28.92 3.57
N GLU A 15 30.09 28.95 3.48
CA GLU A 15 30.99 28.63 4.60
C GLU A 15 31.10 29.76 5.63
N ASP A 16 31.04 31.03 5.20
CA ASP A 16 31.05 32.19 6.10
C ASP A 16 29.67 32.38 6.75
N SER A 17 29.62 32.26 8.08
CA SER A 17 28.39 32.36 8.88
C SER A 17 27.69 33.73 8.82
N ARG A 18 28.38 34.77 8.31
CA ARG A 18 27.80 36.10 8.06
C ARG A 18 26.99 36.16 6.75
N LEU A 19 26.95 35.08 5.97
CA LEU A 19 26.12 34.90 4.79
C LEU A 19 25.01 33.89 5.10
N ASN A 20 23.76 34.36 5.10
CA ASN A 20 22.62 33.48 5.36
C ASN A 20 22.44 32.48 4.21
N ARG A 21 22.06 31.24 4.53
CA ARG A 21 21.65 30.24 3.54
C ARG A 21 20.43 30.74 2.77
N LEU A 22 20.50 30.68 1.43
CA LEU A 22 19.40 31.08 0.54
C LEU A 22 18.55 29.86 0.15
N ARG A 23 17.23 30.01 0.13
CA ARG A 23 16.30 28.89 -0.11
C ARG A 23 16.09 28.56 -1.58
N SER A 24 16.16 29.55 -2.46
CA SER A 24 15.79 29.44 -3.87
C SER A 24 16.91 29.06 -4.85
N PRO A 25 18.20 29.47 -4.69
CA PRO A 25 19.18 29.41 -5.80
C PRO A 25 19.42 28.02 -6.42
N GLY A 26 19.45 26.96 -5.60
CA GLY A 26 19.56 25.58 -6.11
C GLY A 26 18.35 25.16 -6.95
N LEU A 27 17.14 25.47 -6.47
CA LEU A 27 15.88 25.16 -7.17
C LEU A 27 15.71 26.03 -8.41
N ASP A 28 16.04 27.32 -8.31
CA ASP A 28 16.04 28.29 -9.41
C ASP A 28 16.92 27.81 -10.57
N ALA A 29 18.14 27.38 -10.26
CA ALA A 29 19.07 26.87 -11.24
C ALA A 29 18.60 25.55 -11.87
N MET A 30 17.91 24.69 -11.14
CA MET A 30 17.34 23.45 -11.68
C MET A 30 16.17 23.72 -12.63
N GLU A 31 15.17 24.50 -12.22
CA GLU A 31 13.98 24.77 -13.03
C GLU A 31 14.30 25.56 -14.30
N LEU A 32 15.19 26.55 -14.19
CA LEU A 32 15.65 27.29 -15.36
C LEU A 32 16.50 26.41 -16.28
N SER A 33 17.31 25.51 -15.74
CA SER A 33 18.07 24.56 -16.56
C SER A 33 17.15 23.65 -17.38
N ASP A 34 16.06 23.18 -16.78
CA ASP A 34 15.09 22.31 -17.46
C ASP A 34 14.46 23.04 -18.65
N VAL A 35 13.93 24.25 -18.46
CA VAL A 35 13.30 25.03 -19.55
C VAL A 35 14.30 25.44 -20.63
N LEU A 36 15.52 25.83 -20.25
CA LEU A 36 16.54 26.20 -21.23
C LEU A 36 17.06 24.99 -22.02
N SER A 37 17.09 23.80 -21.42
CA SER A 37 17.57 22.59 -22.08
C SER A 37 16.56 21.96 -23.03
N ASP A 38 15.28 22.31 -22.88
CA ASP A 38 14.19 21.80 -23.72
C ASP A 38 14.39 22.22 -25.19
N PRO A 39 14.56 21.28 -26.15
CA PRO A 39 14.81 21.60 -27.56
C PRO A 39 13.66 22.36 -28.25
N GLY A 40 12.43 22.23 -27.74
CA GLY A 40 11.23 22.92 -28.22
C GLY A 40 11.06 24.33 -27.66
N ILE A 41 11.78 24.67 -26.57
CA ILE A 41 11.75 25.98 -25.92
C ILE A 41 13.12 26.65 -26.04
N GLY A 42 14.07 26.34 -25.15
CA GLY A 42 15.38 26.98 -25.11
C GLY A 42 16.42 26.37 -26.07
N GLY A 43 16.50 25.05 -26.15
CA GLY A 43 17.46 24.32 -26.97
C GLY A 43 18.93 24.63 -26.63
N TYR A 44 19.22 25.04 -25.39
CA TYR A 44 20.58 25.28 -24.92
C TYR A 44 21.22 23.98 -24.45
N ALA A 45 22.51 23.80 -24.73
CA ALA A 45 23.33 22.89 -23.93
C ALA A 45 23.58 23.55 -22.57
N VAL A 46 22.79 23.15 -21.56
CA VAL A 46 22.84 23.73 -20.22
C VAL A 46 23.86 23.01 -19.34
N ARG A 47 24.65 23.78 -18.60
CA ARG A 47 25.57 23.32 -17.57
C ARG A 47 25.19 23.95 -16.22
N PRO A 48 24.59 23.17 -15.29
CA PRO A 48 24.35 23.64 -13.93
C PRO A 48 25.63 23.59 -13.09
N VAL A 49 25.83 24.58 -12.22
CA VAL A 49 26.92 24.69 -11.25
C VAL A 49 26.30 25.10 -9.91
N ILE A 50 26.04 24.11 -9.06
CA ILE A 50 25.30 24.30 -7.80
C ILE A 50 26.24 24.17 -6.60
N ASP A 51 26.18 25.14 -5.69
CA ASP A 51 26.91 25.13 -4.41
C ASP A 51 28.40 24.82 -4.57
N GLN A 52 29.04 25.39 -5.60
CA GLN A 52 30.46 25.17 -5.89
C GLN A 52 31.34 26.29 -5.33
N PRO A 53 32.61 26.00 -4.99
CA PRO A 53 33.55 27.01 -4.55
C PRO A 53 33.97 27.95 -5.70
N SER A 54 34.39 29.16 -5.35
CA SER A 54 34.67 30.30 -6.21
C SER A 54 35.65 29.99 -7.34
N HIS A 55 36.66 29.16 -7.08
CA HIS A 55 37.65 28.77 -8.08
C HIS A 55 37.05 27.84 -9.14
N VAL A 56 36.10 26.97 -8.77
CA VAL A 56 35.33 26.16 -9.71
C VAL A 56 34.42 27.06 -10.53
N VAL A 57 33.63 27.92 -9.87
CA VAL A 57 32.70 28.84 -10.56
C VAL A 57 33.44 29.75 -11.55
N ARG A 58 34.55 30.38 -11.15
CA ARG A 58 35.38 31.23 -12.04
C ARG A 58 35.92 30.45 -13.23
N ARG A 59 36.40 29.23 -13.02
CA ARG A 59 36.89 28.34 -14.10
C ARG A 59 35.77 28.00 -15.08
N GLU A 60 34.56 27.75 -14.59
CA GLU A 60 33.41 27.46 -15.45
C GLU A 60 32.97 28.67 -16.25
N ILE A 61 32.92 29.86 -15.65
CA ILE A 61 32.62 31.11 -16.37
C ILE A 61 33.68 31.39 -17.43
N GLU A 62 34.96 31.21 -17.13
CA GLU A 62 36.03 31.39 -18.11
C GLU A 62 35.93 30.39 -19.26
N ARG A 63 35.71 29.11 -18.95
CA ARG A 63 35.50 28.08 -19.97
C ARG A 63 34.28 28.42 -20.84
N PHE A 64 33.22 28.93 -20.22
CA PHE A 64 31.97 29.26 -20.90
C PHE A 64 32.11 30.40 -21.91
N PHE A 65 32.92 31.43 -21.65
CA PHE A 65 33.13 32.54 -22.59
C PHE A 65 34.32 32.36 -23.55
N ARG A 66 35.16 31.33 -23.34
CA ARG A 66 36.38 31.12 -24.13
C ARG A 66 36.08 30.53 -25.51
N ALA A 67 36.82 30.99 -26.53
CA ALA A 67 36.86 30.41 -27.88
C ALA A 67 35.49 30.33 -28.59
N ARG A 68 34.66 31.36 -28.42
CA ARG A 68 33.32 31.47 -29.01
C ARG A 68 33.33 32.17 -30.36
N ARG A 69 32.46 31.73 -31.26
CA ARG A 69 32.26 32.31 -32.59
C ARG A 69 31.22 33.43 -32.52
N PRO A 70 31.25 34.42 -33.44
CA PRO A 70 30.29 35.53 -33.46
C PRO A 70 28.82 35.11 -33.41
N ASP A 71 28.48 33.98 -34.04
CA ASP A 71 27.10 33.50 -34.14
C ASP A 71 26.65 32.61 -32.98
N ASP A 72 27.55 32.15 -32.11
CA ASP A 72 27.20 31.34 -30.94
C ASP A 72 26.31 32.15 -30.00
N GLN A 73 25.30 31.54 -29.40
CA GLN A 73 24.41 32.17 -28.43
C GLN A 73 24.71 31.67 -27.02
N LEU A 74 24.92 32.58 -26.09
CA LEU A 74 25.32 32.27 -24.72
C LEU A 74 24.29 32.81 -23.74
N LEU A 75 23.91 32.01 -22.75
CA LEU A 75 23.10 32.44 -21.62
C LEU A 75 23.84 32.17 -20.30
N LEU A 76 24.17 33.21 -19.55
CA LEU A 76 24.71 33.09 -18.20
C LEU A 76 23.61 33.42 -17.20
N TYR A 77 23.31 32.50 -16.28
CA TYR A 77 22.41 32.74 -15.16
C TYR A 77 23.18 32.60 -13.84
N LEU A 78 22.95 33.55 -12.93
CA LEU A 78 23.56 33.59 -11.60
C LEU A 78 22.48 33.88 -10.54
N SER A 79 22.29 32.96 -9.59
CA SER A 79 21.48 33.14 -8.39
C SER A 79 22.31 32.88 -7.14
N CYS A 80 22.50 33.91 -6.32
CA CYS A 80 23.35 33.89 -5.12
C CYS A 80 23.26 35.22 -4.34
N HIS A 81 24.01 35.36 -3.25
CA HIS A 81 24.25 36.67 -2.64
C HIS A 81 25.12 37.56 -3.53
N GLY A 82 24.66 38.79 -3.78
CA GLY A 82 25.48 39.87 -4.31
C GLY A 82 26.03 40.74 -3.18
N ILE A 83 27.35 40.93 -3.14
CA ILE A 83 28.06 41.66 -2.08
C ILE A 83 28.80 42.84 -2.69
N LYS A 84 28.71 44.04 -2.11
CA LYS A 84 29.53 45.19 -2.48
C LYS A 84 30.65 45.42 -1.47
N ASP A 85 31.86 45.70 -1.95
CA ASP A 85 32.94 46.17 -1.09
C ASP A 85 32.83 47.68 -0.77
N SER A 86 33.76 48.20 0.04
CA SER A 86 33.83 49.61 0.42
C SER A 86 34.05 50.58 -0.75
N LYS A 87 34.50 50.07 -1.91
CA LYS A 87 34.67 50.80 -3.17
C LYS A 87 33.50 50.58 -4.13
N LEU A 88 32.38 50.05 -3.61
CA LEU A 88 31.16 49.75 -4.34
C LEU A 88 31.34 48.75 -5.50
N GLN A 89 32.39 47.93 -5.48
CA GLN A 89 32.58 46.86 -6.46
C GLN A 89 31.71 45.67 -6.10
N LEU A 90 31.02 45.10 -7.09
CA LEU A 90 30.11 43.97 -6.93
C LEU A 90 30.85 42.64 -7.04
N TYR A 91 30.51 41.72 -6.15
CA TYR A 91 30.98 40.33 -6.11
C TYR A 91 29.77 39.40 -5.97
N PHE A 92 29.81 38.26 -6.67
CA PHE A 92 28.84 37.18 -6.55
C PHE A 92 29.41 36.11 -5.61
N ALA A 93 28.65 35.76 -4.56
CA ALA A 93 29.09 34.81 -3.56
C ALA A 93 29.05 33.36 -4.10
N ALA A 94 30.09 32.60 -3.78
CA ALA A 94 30.24 31.18 -3.99
C ALA A 94 30.27 30.46 -2.63
N ALA A 95 30.29 29.12 -2.64
CA ALA A 95 30.18 28.35 -1.39
C ALA A 95 31.30 28.66 -0.37
N ASP A 96 32.52 28.92 -0.85
CA ASP A 96 33.73 29.24 -0.07
C ASP A 96 33.92 30.74 0.20
N THR A 97 32.92 31.60 -0.10
CA THR A 97 33.07 33.05 0.02
C THR A 97 33.20 33.51 1.47
N ASP A 98 34.32 34.18 1.76
CA ASP A 98 34.61 34.90 2.99
C ASP A 98 34.44 36.41 2.75
N ARG A 99 33.62 37.07 3.59
CA ARG A 99 33.31 38.50 3.46
C ARG A 99 34.51 39.43 3.64
N ASP A 100 35.56 38.99 4.32
CA ASP A 100 36.79 39.77 4.50
C ASP A 100 37.78 39.57 3.35
N LEU A 101 37.61 38.51 2.55
CA LEU A 101 38.51 38.10 1.48
C LEU A 101 37.78 37.94 0.12
N LEU A 102 36.86 38.86 -0.20
CA LEU A 102 35.99 38.77 -1.37
C LEU A 102 36.76 38.57 -2.69
N GLU A 103 37.89 39.24 -2.88
CA GLU A 103 38.63 39.19 -4.16
C GLU A 103 39.16 37.78 -4.49
N SER A 104 39.54 37.00 -3.46
CA SER A 104 40.10 35.65 -3.64
C SER A 104 39.06 34.55 -3.50
N THR A 105 37.97 34.76 -2.73
CA THR A 105 37.00 33.73 -2.36
C THR A 105 35.60 33.92 -2.97
N SER A 106 35.40 34.91 -3.84
CA SER A 106 34.13 35.12 -4.55
C SER A 106 34.34 35.24 -6.06
N VAL A 107 33.28 35.58 -6.80
CA VAL A 107 33.34 35.86 -8.24
C VAL A 107 33.15 37.38 -8.48
N PRO A 108 34.21 38.15 -8.77
CA PRO A 108 34.07 39.58 -9.03
C PRO A 108 33.21 39.85 -10.29
N ALA A 109 32.29 40.81 -10.22
CA ALA A 109 31.51 41.22 -11.38
C ALA A 109 32.41 41.74 -12.52
N ALA A 110 33.51 42.42 -12.17
CA ALA A 110 34.53 42.87 -13.13
C ALA A 110 35.19 41.70 -13.88
N PHE A 111 35.38 40.55 -13.24
CA PHE A 111 35.89 39.34 -13.89
C PHE A 111 34.90 38.82 -14.93
N VAL A 112 33.62 38.69 -14.56
CA VAL A 112 32.55 38.26 -15.48
C VAL A 112 32.43 39.22 -16.66
N ASN A 113 32.38 40.54 -16.39
CA ASN A 113 32.33 41.57 -17.43
C ASN A 113 33.56 41.52 -18.35
N GLY A 114 34.75 41.31 -17.79
CA GLY A 114 35.98 41.17 -18.57
C GLY A 114 35.98 39.92 -19.48
N ARG A 115 35.32 38.83 -19.08
CA ARG A 115 35.09 37.66 -19.95
C ARG A 115 34.04 37.95 -21.02
N LEU A 116 32.96 38.65 -20.64
CA LEU A 116 31.86 39.02 -21.53
C LEU A 116 32.34 39.94 -22.67
N VAL A 117 33.10 41.00 -22.37
CA VAL A 117 33.60 41.97 -23.37
C VAL A 117 34.60 41.33 -24.34
N ARG A 118 35.36 40.33 -23.89
CA ARG A 118 36.35 39.61 -24.71
C ARG A 118 35.75 38.39 -25.41
N CYS A 119 34.48 38.09 -25.18
CA CYS A 119 33.82 36.95 -25.79
C CYS A 119 33.69 37.20 -27.30
N GLY A 120 34.04 36.19 -28.10
CA GLY A 120 33.91 36.27 -29.55
C GLY A 120 32.45 36.20 -30.04
N SER A 121 31.52 35.74 -29.20
CA SER A 121 30.07 35.72 -29.49
C SER A 121 29.46 37.12 -29.40
N ARG A 122 28.56 37.40 -30.34
CA ARG A 122 27.76 38.63 -30.35
C ARG A 122 26.30 38.38 -29.97
N LYS A 123 25.97 37.27 -29.31
CA LYS A 123 24.59 36.91 -28.92
C LYS A 123 24.59 36.40 -27.47
N ILE A 124 24.70 37.32 -26.51
CA ILE A 124 24.89 36.95 -25.10
C ILE A 124 23.72 37.49 -24.26
N LEU A 125 23.08 36.63 -23.49
CA LEU A 125 22.12 37.00 -22.45
C LEU A 125 22.73 36.70 -21.07
N VAL A 126 22.63 37.65 -20.15
CA VAL A 126 22.98 37.46 -18.74
C VAL A 126 21.75 37.72 -17.89
N LEU A 127 21.39 36.76 -17.05
CA LEU A 127 20.29 36.84 -16.09
C LEU A 127 20.89 36.84 -14.69
N LEU A 128 20.67 37.91 -13.92
CA LEU A 128 21.23 38.07 -12.58
C LEU A 128 20.12 38.13 -11.53
N ASP A 129 19.99 37.05 -10.77
CA ASP A 129 19.02 36.89 -9.69
C ASP A 129 19.72 36.98 -8.33
N CYS A 130 20.27 38.16 -8.05
CA CYS A 130 20.99 38.42 -6.81
C CYS A 130 20.77 39.85 -6.32
N CYS A 131 20.98 40.07 -5.01
CA CYS A 131 21.03 41.40 -4.42
C CYS A 131 22.00 42.31 -5.20
N TYR A 132 21.62 43.58 -5.37
CA TYR A 132 22.46 44.59 -6.03
C TYR A 132 22.89 44.27 -7.48
N SER A 133 22.22 43.33 -8.14
CA SER A 133 22.49 42.96 -9.54
C SER A 133 22.42 44.17 -10.49
N GLY A 134 21.61 45.19 -10.18
CA GLY A 134 21.54 46.46 -10.94
C GLY A 134 22.84 47.29 -10.97
N ALA A 135 23.84 46.97 -10.14
CA ALA A 135 25.18 47.56 -10.21
C ALA A 135 26.07 46.91 -11.28
N PHE A 136 25.67 45.77 -11.85
CA PHE A 136 26.35 45.13 -12.96
C PHE A 136 26.11 45.92 -14.25
N ARG A 137 27.12 46.66 -14.71
CA ARG A 137 27.07 47.42 -15.97
C ARG A 137 27.92 46.73 -17.05
N PRO A 138 27.32 46.15 -18.10
CA PRO A 138 28.08 45.56 -19.20
C PRO A 138 28.95 46.64 -19.88
N GLY A 139 30.18 46.31 -20.27
CA GLY A 139 31.10 47.24 -20.97
C GLY A 139 31.91 48.19 -20.06
N GLY A 140 31.63 48.24 -18.76
CA GLY A 140 32.41 49.00 -17.77
C GLY A 140 32.08 50.50 -17.69
N ALA A 141 32.71 51.21 -16.75
CA ALA A 141 32.35 52.59 -16.37
C ALA A 141 32.62 53.68 -17.44
N LYS A 142 33.27 53.35 -18.57
CA LYS A 142 33.64 54.31 -19.63
C LYS A 142 32.59 54.51 -20.73
N SER A 143 31.47 53.78 -20.72
CA SER A 143 30.40 53.92 -21.73
C SER A 143 29.30 54.92 -21.32
N ALA A 144 29.66 55.97 -20.58
CA ALA A 144 28.70 56.92 -20.03
C ALA A 144 28.08 57.88 -21.06
N ASP A 145 28.60 57.94 -22.29
CA ASP A 145 28.35 59.07 -23.20
C ASP A 145 27.72 58.68 -24.55
N THR A 146 27.12 57.49 -24.67
CA THR A 146 26.43 57.13 -25.93
C THR A 146 25.31 56.13 -25.70
N ALA A 147 24.20 56.61 -25.13
CA ALA A 147 22.95 55.85 -25.10
C ALA A 147 21.74 56.80 -25.08
N VAL A 148 21.64 57.70 -26.06
CA VAL A 148 20.40 58.42 -26.35
C VAL A 148 20.24 58.52 -27.86
N HIS A 149 19.14 57.93 -28.36
CA HIS A 149 18.57 58.04 -29.70
C HIS A 149 19.50 57.86 -30.91
N LEU A 150 19.37 56.70 -31.58
CA LEU A 150 19.32 56.61 -33.05
C LEU A 150 18.57 55.32 -33.41
N LEU A 151 17.37 55.48 -33.97
CA LEU A 151 16.55 54.43 -34.55
C LEU A 151 17.17 54.05 -35.91
N GLU A 152 17.86 52.92 -35.94
CA GLU A 152 18.21 52.23 -37.18
C GLU A 152 17.96 50.72 -37.00
N GLU A 153 17.40 50.12 -38.05
CA GLU A 153 16.77 48.80 -38.07
C GLU A 153 17.73 47.63 -37.84
N PHE A 154 17.16 46.55 -37.32
CA PHE A 154 17.80 45.49 -36.54
C PHE A 154 18.16 44.21 -37.36
N LYS A 155 19.35 43.61 -37.14
CA LYS A 155 19.82 42.27 -37.59
C LYS A 155 20.64 41.50 -36.51
N ASP A 156 19.97 40.66 -35.72
CA ASP A 156 20.43 39.45 -35.00
C ASP A 156 21.69 39.43 -34.09
N THR A 157 22.24 40.56 -33.58
CA THR A 157 23.40 40.51 -32.64
C THR A 157 23.31 41.53 -31.49
N GLY A 158 23.71 41.16 -30.27
CA GLY A 158 24.03 42.03 -29.12
C GLY A 158 24.27 41.31 -27.77
N VAL A 159 24.69 42.06 -26.74
CA VAL A 159 24.74 41.60 -25.34
C VAL A 159 23.58 42.20 -24.55
N ALA A 160 22.75 41.36 -23.95
CA ALA A 160 21.67 41.75 -23.06
C ALA A 160 21.92 41.29 -21.61
N VAL A 161 21.57 42.14 -20.65
CA VAL A 161 21.60 41.80 -19.21
C VAL A 161 20.23 42.12 -18.63
N ILE A 162 19.61 41.16 -17.95
CA ILE A 162 18.39 41.34 -17.15
C ILE A 162 18.73 41.08 -15.68
N THR A 163 18.37 42.00 -14.80
CA THR A 163 18.64 41.92 -13.36
C THR A 163 17.32 41.83 -12.58
N ALA A 164 17.32 41.09 -11.47
CA ALA A 164 16.14 40.95 -10.60
C ALA A 164 15.85 42.22 -9.78
N THR A 165 16.85 43.06 -9.49
CA THR A 165 16.70 44.29 -8.66
C THR A 165 17.30 45.53 -9.35
N ASP A 166 16.95 46.71 -8.81
CA ASP A 166 17.64 47.96 -9.12
C ASP A 166 19.01 48.07 -8.42
N ALA A 167 19.77 49.15 -8.67
CA ALA A 167 21.14 49.33 -8.15
C ALA A 167 21.21 49.68 -6.64
N LEU A 168 20.07 49.99 -6.01
CA LEU A 168 19.97 50.55 -4.65
C LEU A 168 19.23 49.64 -3.64
N GLN A 169 18.53 48.60 -4.09
CA GLN A 169 17.70 47.74 -3.23
C GLN A 169 18.33 46.37 -2.89
N GLN A 170 18.11 45.91 -1.65
CA GLN A 170 18.37 44.52 -1.23
C GLN A 170 17.29 43.59 -1.81
N ALA A 171 17.66 42.35 -2.16
CA ALA A 171 16.65 41.34 -2.50
C ALA A 171 15.88 40.93 -1.25
N TRP A 172 14.56 40.82 -1.37
CA TRP A 172 13.66 40.44 -0.30
C TRP A 172 13.34 38.94 -0.43
N GLU A 173 13.76 38.14 0.54
CA GLU A 173 13.16 36.84 0.85
C GLU A 173 12.31 37.04 2.11
N GLY A 174 11.03 36.63 2.09
CA GLY A 174 10.09 36.92 3.18
C GLY A 174 10.61 36.57 4.58
N GLU A 175 10.34 37.43 5.56
CA GLU A 175 10.71 37.21 6.96
C GLU A 175 9.85 36.08 7.57
N GLY A 176 10.44 34.91 7.75
CA GLY A 176 9.86 33.81 8.53
C GLY A 176 10.96 32.83 8.98
N PRO A 177 10.89 32.27 10.20
CA PRO A 177 11.92 31.34 10.69
C PRO A 177 12.02 30.09 9.79
N VAL A 178 13.20 29.50 9.74
CA VAL A 178 13.45 28.23 9.05
C VAL A 178 12.71 27.13 9.82
N THR A 179 11.57 26.68 9.30
CA THR A 179 10.90 25.48 9.78
C THR A 179 11.64 24.24 9.26
N GLU A 180 11.71 23.20 10.08
CA GLU A 180 12.47 21.95 9.86
C GLU A 180 12.06 21.12 8.60
N THR A 181 11.10 21.60 7.79
CA THR A 181 10.58 20.91 6.60
C THR A 181 11.24 21.27 5.28
N GLY A 182 12.08 22.30 5.20
CA GLY A 182 13.00 22.51 4.07
C GLY A 182 12.40 22.57 2.64
N GLU A 183 11.11 22.86 2.46
CA GLU A 183 10.52 23.08 1.13
C GLU A 183 11.00 24.44 0.58
N GLY A 184 11.85 24.42 -0.45
CA GLY A 184 12.33 25.62 -1.14
C GLY A 184 11.28 26.15 -2.12
N GLN A 185 11.07 27.47 -2.18
CA GLN A 185 10.28 28.15 -3.22
C GLN A 185 11.24 28.85 -4.20
N LEU A 186 10.87 28.90 -5.48
CA LEU A 186 11.58 29.67 -6.50
C LEU A 186 11.62 31.16 -6.13
N SER A 187 12.67 31.87 -6.55
CA SER A 187 12.70 33.33 -6.46
C SER A 187 11.58 33.92 -7.34
N VAL A 188 11.10 35.11 -7.00
CA VAL A 188 10.02 35.77 -7.77
C VAL A 188 10.46 36.04 -9.22
N PHE A 189 11.72 36.43 -9.42
CA PHE A 189 12.31 36.68 -10.74
C PHE A 189 12.39 35.39 -11.56
N THR A 190 12.93 34.32 -10.98
CA THR A 190 13.14 33.06 -11.70
C THR A 190 11.83 32.33 -11.95
N ALA A 191 10.89 32.37 -11.00
CA ALA A 191 9.55 31.85 -11.20
C ALA A 191 8.84 32.53 -12.40
N ALA A 192 8.93 33.85 -12.51
CA ALA A 192 8.35 34.59 -13.63
C ALA A 192 9.04 34.25 -14.97
N ALA A 193 10.36 34.12 -14.99
CA ALA A 193 11.10 33.78 -16.19
C ALA A 193 10.81 32.34 -16.67
N VAL A 194 10.83 31.37 -15.75
CA VAL A 194 10.54 29.96 -16.03
C VAL A 194 9.11 29.80 -16.53
N GLU A 195 8.13 30.40 -15.86
CA GLU A 195 6.73 30.32 -16.27
C GLU A 195 6.50 30.94 -17.64
N GLY A 196 7.04 32.14 -17.89
CA GLY A 196 6.91 32.82 -19.18
C GLY A 196 7.49 32.03 -20.35
N LEU A 197 8.68 31.44 -20.16
CA LEU A 197 9.35 30.62 -21.17
C LEU A 197 8.65 29.27 -21.37
N ARG A 198 8.24 28.60 -20.29
CA ARG A 198 7.61 27.27 -20.33
C ARG A 198 6.19 27.31 -20.91
N SER A 199 5.39 28.31 -20.51
CA SER A 199 4.02 28.49 -21.00
C SER A 199 3.96 29.14 -22.39
N GLY A 200 5.07 29.76 -22.83
CA GLY A 200 5.10 30.60 -24.03
C GLY A 200 4.35 31.93 -23.87
N ARG A 201 3.81 32.26 -22.68
CA ARG A 201 3.16 33.56 -22.40
C ARG A 201 4.13 34.74 -22.44
N ALA A 202 5.44 34.46 -22.35
CA ALA A 202 6.43 35.50 -22.52
C ALA A 202 6.48 36.03 -23.96
N ASP A 203 6.06 35.28 -24.98
CA ASP A 203 5.95 35.76 -26.37
C ASP A 203 4.80 36.79 -26.46
N ARG A 204 5.13 38.09 -26.39
CA ARG A 204 4.13 39.16 -26.30
C ARG A 204 3.72 39.68 -27.66
N ASP A 205 4.55 39.53 -28.67
CA ASP A 205 4.28 39.96 -30.04
C ASP A 205 3.68 38.85 -30.93
N GLY A 206 3.70 37.61 -30.45
CA GLY A 206 3.08 36.45 -31.08
C GLY A 206 3.86 35.94 -32.29
N ASP A 207 5.15 36.29 -32.42
CA ASP A 207 5.98 35.92 -33.57
C ASP A 207 6.48 34.46 -33.53
N GLY A 208 6.13 33.71 -32.48
CA GLY A 208 6.53 32.32 -32.26
C GLY A 208 7.88 32.19 -31.57
N TRP A 209 8.48 33.28 -31.09
CA TRP A 209 9.71 33.33 -30.33
C TRP A 209 9.53 34.21 -29.10
N VAL A 210 10.23 33.84 -28.03
CA VAL A 210 10.42 34.72 -26.87
C VAL A 210 11.73 35.45 -27.08
N SER A 211 11.67 36.73 -27.42
CA SER A 211 12.83 37.62 -27.44
C SER A 211 13.28 38.03 -26.02
N VAL A 212 14.41 38.73 -25.91
CA VAL A 212 14.83 39.34 -24.64
C VAL A 212 13.83 40.39 -24.18
N GLU A 213 13.26 41.15 -25.12
CA GLU A 213 12.26 42.18 -24.89
C GLU A 213 10.97 41.58 -24.32
N ASP A 214 10.52 40.47 -24.91
CA ASP A 214 9.40 39.64 -24.48
C ASP A 214 9.59 39.11 -23.06
N LEU A 215 10.72 38.43 -22.83
CA LEU A 215 11.06 37.86 -21.53
C LEU A 215 11.14 38.94 -20.45
N TYR A 216 11.82 40.06 -20.73
CA TYR A 216 11.91 41.18 -19.80
C TYR A 216 10.54 41.77 -19.49
N GLY A 217 9.72 42.00 -20.53
CA GLY A 217 8.39 42.56 -20.38
C GLY A 217 7.49 41.69 -19.52
N HIS A 218 7.51 40.37 -19.76
CA HIS A 218 6.73 39.40 -18.98
C HIS A 218 7.20 39.34 -17.53
N VAL A 219 8.51 39.20 -17.29
CA VAL A 219 9.07 39.14 -15.94
C VAL A 219 8.76 40.40 -15.15
N ARG A 220 8.89 41.59 -15.75
CA ARG A 220 8.55 42.86 -15.10
C ARG A 220 7.07 42.94 -14.72
N GLU A 221 6.17 42.50 -15.59
CA GLU A 221 4.73 42.51 -15.35
C GLU A 221 4.33 41.55 -14.22
N GLU A 222 4.85 40.33 -14.23
CA GLU A 222 4.63 39.33 -13.17
C GLU A 222 5.20 39.77 -11.82
N MET A 223 6.38 40.39 -11.80
CA MET A 223 6.98 40.92 -10.57
C MET A 223 6.18 42.10 -10.00
N LEU A 224 5.67 43.00 -10.84
CA LEU A 224 4.79 44.10 -10.43
C LEU A 224 3.44 43.59 -9.93
N ALA A 225 2.85 42.58 -10.57
CA ALA A 225 1.58 41.99 -10.18
C ALA A 225 1.63 41.31 -8.80
N ARG A 226 2.82 40.85 -8.37
CA ARG A 226 3.05 40.17 -7.09
C ARG A 226 3.47 41.12 -5.96
N ASP A 227 3.38 42.44 -6.16
CA ASP A 227 3.83 43.48 -5.22
C ASP A 227 5.26 43.24 -4.70
N ALA A 228 6.12 42.70 -5.58
CA ALA A 228 7.51 42.48 -5.25
C ALA A 228 8.20 43.84 -5.07
N ARG A 229 8.91 44.04 -3.94
CA ARG A 229 9.74 45.24 -3.69
C ARG A 229 10.98 45.34 -4.61
N GLN A 230 10.96 44.67 -5.76
CA GLN A 230 12.06 44.50 -6.70
C GLN A 230 11.62 44.96 -8.09
N SER A 231 12.39 45.85 -8.72
CA SER A 231 12.15 46.27 -10.10
C SER A 231 13.25 45.75 -11.02
N PRO A 232 12.94 44.88 -11.99
CA PRO A 232 13.96 44.34 -12.87
C PRO A 232 14.48 45.41 -13.86
N LEU A 233 15.80 45.46 -14.06
CA LEU A 233 16.43 46.34 -15.06
C LEU A 233 16.91 45.54 -16.26
N ARG A 234 16.99 46.21 -17.41
CA ARG A 234 17.54 45.65 -18.64
C ARG A 234 18.62 46.58 -19.21
N TRP A 235 19.74 46.00 -19.60
CA TRP A 235 20.83 46.68 -20.31
C TRP A 235 21.08 45.98 -21.64
N VAL A 236 21.31 46.75 -22.70
CA VAL A 236 21.74 46.22 -24.01
C VAL A 236 23.01 46.94 -24.42
N LEU A 237 24.07 46.19 -24.69
CA LEU A 237 25.37 46.71 -25.10
C LEU A 237 25.68 46.25 -26.53
N GLY A 238 25.62 47.20 -27.47
CA GLY A 238 26.03 47.06 -28.86
C GLY A 238 25.24 46.02 -29.63
N GLY A 239 24.49 46.42 -30.64
CA GLY A 239 23.69 45.47 -31.38
C GLY A 239 22.45 46.08 -31.99
N GLN A 240 22.15 45.64 -33.20
CA GLN A 240 20.92 45.93 -33.88
C GLN A 240 20.16 44.59 -34.01
N GLY A 241 19.07 44.31 -33.27
CA GLY A 241 18.38 42.99 -33.24
C GLY A 241 17.39 42.80 -32.08
N THR A 242 16.46 41.84 -32.18
CA THR A 242 15.82 41.19 -31.02
C THR A 242 16.54 39.86 -30.73
N LEU A 243 17.18 39.71 -29.58
CA LEU A 243 17.89 38.47 -29.23
C LEU A 243 16.86 37.40 -28.85
N LYS A 244 16.72 36.37 -29.68
CA LYS A 244 15.75 35.28 -29.44
C LYS A 244 16.22 34.38 -28.30
N VAL A 245 15.50 34.34 -27.18
CA VAL A 245 15.86 33.55 -26.00
C VAL A 245 15.34 32.12 -26.13
N ALA A 246 14.07 31.94 -26.44
CA ALA A 246 13.43 30.65 -26.61
C ALA A 246 12.46 30.70 -27.79
N ARG A 247 12.09 29.54 -28.33
CA ARG A 247 10.90 29.46 -29.19
C ARG A 247 9.68 29.55 -28.29
N ARG A 248 8.61 30.20 -28.77
CA ARG A 248 7.29 29.92 -28.23
C ARG A 248 7.13 28.42 -28.34
N ALA A 249 6.87 27.75 -27.22
CA ALA A 249 6.53 26.34 -27.25
C ALA A 249 5.46 26.17 -28.34
N ALA A 250 5.81 25.50 -29.44
CA ALA A 250 4.81 25.13 -30.42
C ALA A 250 3.73 24.36 -29.63
N PRO A 251 2.44 24.53 -29.95
CA PRO A 251 1.40 23.75 -29.29
C PRO A 251 1.74 22.26 -29.25
N ASP A 252 2.57 21.76 -30.20
CA ASP A 252 3.03 20.39 -30.25
C ASP A 252 4.50 20.29 -30.73
N GLY A 253 5.35 19.59 -29.97
CA GLY A 253 6.81 19.55 -30.13
C GLY A 253 7.36 18.72 -31.29
N THR A 254 8.47 19.18 -31.89
CA THR A 254 9.33 18.41 -32.81
C THR A 254 10.77 18.96 -32.86
N GLY A 255 11.75 18.24 -32.27
CA GLY A 255 13.20 18.54 -32.25
C GLY A 255 14.00 17.30 -31.77
N PRO A 256 15.31 17.14 -32.05
CA PRO A 256 15.97 15.83 -32.09
C PRO A 256 16.08 15.12 -30.74
N VAL A 257 15.95 13.80 -30.81
CA VAL A 257 15.84 12.83 -29.71
C VAL A 257 17.15 12.72 -28.91
N ARG A 258 17.18 13.29 -27.71
CA ARG A 258 18.05 12.81 -26.62
C ARG A 258 17.56 11.41 -26.22
N LEU A 259 18.46 10.52 -25.80
CA LEU A 259 18.07 9.27 -25.14
C LEU A 259 16.95 9.62 -24.16
N PRO A 260 15.79 8.95 -24.24
CA PRO A 260 14.65 9.38 -23.46
C PRO A 260 15.11 9.41 -22.00
N ARG A 261 15.01 10.56 -21.32
CA ARG A 261 14.44 10.47 -19.97
C ARG A 261 13.14 9.72 -20.23
N PRO A 262 12.94 8.50 -19.68
CA PRO A 262 11.85 7.63 -20.08
C PRO A 262 10.60 8.49 -20.24
N LEU A 263 10.12 8.63 -21.48
CA LEU A 263 8.90 9.39 -21.72
C LEU A 263 7.81 8.68 -20.92
N PRO A 264 6.88 9.41 -20.30
CA PRO A 264 5.64 8.83 -19.84
C PRO A 264 4.79 8.47 -21.07
N THR A 265 5.22 7.48 -21.87
CA THR A 265 4.26 6.59 -22.49
C THR A 265 3.64 5.82 -21.33
N LEU A 266 2.31 5.83 -21.22
CA LEU A 266 1.58 4.83 -20.46
C LEU A 266 1.91 3.43 -21.03
N GLY A 267 3.04 2.92 -20.56
CA GLY A 267 3.76 1.70 -20.88
C GLY A 267 4.99 1.58 -19.96
N THR A 268 4.94 2.23 -18.80
CA THR A 268 5.88 2.01 -17.71
C THR A 268 5.74 0.55 -17.24
N PRO A 269 6.80 -0.04 -16.65
CA PRO A 269 6.65 -1.26 -15.85
C PRO A 269 5.40 -1.21 -14.95
N ALA A 270 5.08 -0.05 -14.35
CA ALA A 270 3.86 0.18 -13.59
C ALA A 270 2.55 0.00 -14.38
N VAL A 271 2.47 0.48 -15.63
CA VAL A 271 1.30 0.30 -16.51
C VAL A 271 1.17 -1.14 -16.99
N GLU A 272 2.29 -1.80 -17.31
CA GLU A 272 2.29 -3.22 -17.65
C GLU A 272 1.87 -4.09 -16.45
N VAL A 273 2.38 -3.79 -15.24
CA VAL A 273 1.94 -4.41 -13.98
C VAL A 273 0.46 -4.17 -13.75
N LEU A 274 -0.04 -2.94 -13.89
CA LEU A 274 -1.47 -2.63 -13.79
C LEU A 274 -2.29 -3.37 -14.85
N THR A 275 -1.78 -3.55 -16.06
CA THR A 275 -2.44 -4.34 -17.11
C THR A 275 -2.54 -5.81 -16.68
N GLY A 276 -1.48 -6.36 -16.09
CA GLY A 276 -1.47 -7.68 -15.48
C GLY A 276 -2.50 -7.83 -14.35
N ILE A 277 -2.53 -6.86 -13.43
CA ILE A 277 -3.52 -6.79 -12.34
C ILE A 277 -4.94 -6.75 -12.92
N THR A 278 -5.18 -5.88 -13.90
CA THR A 278 -6.49 -5.72 -14.56
C THR A 278 -6.94 -7.00 -15.24
N SER A 279 -6.02 -7.65 -15.97
CA SER A 279 -6.29 -8.91 -16.67
C SER A 279 -6.66 -10.03 -15.70
N ALA A 280 -5.94 -10.13 -14.58
CA ALA A 280 -6.22 -11.10 -13.52
C ALA A 280 -7.50 -10.77 -12.73
N ALA A 281 -7.76 -9.49 -12.49
CA ALA A 281 -8.93 -9.01 -11.76
C ALA A 281 -10.23 -9.16 -12.56
N ALA A 282 -10.20 -9.02 -13.89
CA ALA A 282 -11.38 -9.07 -14.74
C ALA A 282 -12.28 -10.33 -14.57
N PRO A 283 -11.76 -11.58 -14.60
CA PRO A 283 -12.58 -12.76 -14.36
C PRO A 283 -13.07 -12.86 -12.90
N LEU A 284 -12.27 -12.41 -11.93
CA LEU A 284 -12.61 -12.44 -10.50
C LEU A 284 -13.67 -11.39 -10.12
N ARG A 285 -13.63 -10.23 -10.78
CA ARG A 285 -14.66 -9.19 -10.62
C ARG A 285 -16.03 -9.71 -11.00
N ARG A 286 -16.14 -10.60 -12.01
CA ARG A 286 -17.40 -11.24 -12.41
C ARG A 286 -17.93 -12.26 -11.39
N THR A 287 -17.07 -12.79 -10.53
CA THR A 287 -17.46 -13.68 -9.44
C THR A 287 -17.81 -12.93 -8.15
N LEU A 288 -17.79 -11.59 -8.16
CA LEU A 288 -18.13 -10.80 -6.99
C LEU A 288 -19.66 -10.79 -6.78
N GLY A 289 -20.06 -11.20 -5.58
CA GLY A 289 -21.46 -11.19 -5.12
C GLY A 289 -21.97 -12.58 -4.72
N PRO A 290 -23.18 -12.63 -4.13
CA PRO A 290 -23.76 -13.88 -3.67
C PRO A 290 -24.21 -14.79 -4.81
N VAL A 291 -24.48 -14.24 -6.01
CA VAL A 291 -24.81 -14.98 -7.23
C VAL A 291 -23.68 -14.78 -8.26
N PRO A 292 -22.52 -15.42 -8.07
CA PRO A 292 -21.34 -15.18 -8.90
C PRO A 292 -21.56 -15.66 -10.34
N ARG A 293 -21.14 -14.86 -11.33
CA ARG A 293 -21.08 -15.34 -12.71
C ARG A 293 -19.98 -16.38 -12.84
N ARG A 294 -20.24 -17.43 -13.62
CA ARG A 294 -19.28 -18.51 -13.86
C ARG A 294 -18.19 -18.10 -14.85
N VAL A 295 -16.96 -18.50 -14.56
CA VAL A 295 -15.80 -18.37 -15.45
C VAL A 295 -15.51 -19.74 -16.07
N LEU A 296 -15.36 -19.78 -17.39
CA LEU A 296 -14.94 -20.99 -18.10
C LEU A 296 -13.42 -21.12 -18.03
N LEU A 297 -12.96 -22.26 -17.54
CA LEU A 297 -11.56 -22.63 -17.36
C LEU A 297 -11.26 -23.91 -18.15
N THR A 298 -9.99 -24.13 -18.47
CA THR A 298 -9.52 -25.39 -19.08
C THR A 298 -8.76 -26.18 -18.03
N GLY A 299 -9.15 -27.43 -17.79
CA GLY A 299 -8.48 -28.30 -16.83
C GLY A 299 -7.08 -28.73 -17.31
N PRO A 300 -6.25 -29.30 -16.42
CA PRO A 300 -4.94 -29.84 -16.80
C PRO A 300 -5.01 -30.95 -17.86
N ASP A 301 -6.15 -31.62 -17.93
CA ASP A 301 -6.53 -32.66 -18.90
C ASP A 301 -7.04 -32.09 -20.23
N GLY A 302 -7.09 -30.77 -20.38
CA GLY A 302 -7.63 -30.08 -21.57
C GLY A 302 -9.16 -30.00 -21.61
N VAL A 303 -9.86 -30.49 -20.59
CA VAL A 303 -11.33 -30.49 -20.57
C VAL A 303 -11.85 -29.15 -20.04
N PRO A 304 -12.75 -28.45 -20.77
CA PRO A 304 -13.32 -27.21 -20.29
C PRO A 304 -14.28 -27.46 -19.12
N TYR A 305 -14.24 -26.60 -18.11
CA TYR A 305 -15.15 -26.62 -16.98
C TYR A 305 -15.49 -25.20 -16.52
N SER A 306 -16.56 -25.03 -15.76
CA SER A 306 -16.96 -23.72 -15.23
C SER A 306 -16.70 -23.65 -13.72
N SER A 307 -16.09 -22.55 -13.26
CA SER A 307 -15.81 -22.31 -11.85
C SER A 307 -16.26 -20.92 -11.40
N THR A 308 -16.47 -20.80 -10.10
CA THR A 308 -16.72 -19.54 -9.38
C THR A 308 -15.71 -19.38 -8.23
N ASP A 309 -14.80 -20.35 -8.07
CA ASP A 309 -13.77 -20.31 -7.03
C ASP A 309 -12.61 -19.45 -7.51
N THR A 310 -12.34 -18.37 -6.80
CA THR A 310 -11.27 -17.41 -7.13
C THR A 310 -9.90 -18.06 -7.12
N ARG A 311 -9.66 -19.11 -6.30
CA ARG A 311 -8.39 -19.83 -6.28
C ARG A 311 -8.19 -20.65 -7.55
N GLU A 312 -9.22 -21.35 -8.01
CA GLU A 312 -9.16 -22.12 -9.26
C GLU A 312 -8.98 -21.19 -10.46
N ILE A 313 -9.72 -20.07 -10.48
CA ILE A 313 -9.65 -19.08 -11.55
C ILE A 313 -8.24 -18.49 -11.64
N VAL A 314 -7.68 -18.05 -10.51
CA VAL A 314 -6.35 -17.45 -10.44
C VAL A 314 -5.22 -18.43 -10.76
N ALA A 315 -5.36 -19.69 -10.34
CA ALA A 315 -4.40 -20.75 -10.66
C ALA A 315 -4.40 -21.06 -12.17
N ALA A 316 -5.56 -20.96 -12.83
CA ALA A 316 -5.70 -21.17 -14.27
C ALA A 316 -5.27 -19.97 -15.13
N LEU A 317 -5.02 -18.79 -14.54
CA LEU A 317 -4.55 -17.64 -15.30
C LEU A 317 -3.19 -17.93 -15.94
N PRO A 318 -2.94 -17.50 -17.19
CA PRO A 318 -1.63 -17.63 -17.79
C PRO A 318 -0.63 -16.75 -17.03
N THR A 319 0.52 -17.33 -16.67
CA THR A 319 1.59 -16.62 -15.96
C THR A 319 2.28 -15.58 -16.85
N GLY A 320 2.18 -15.71 -18.18
CA GLY A 320 2.72 -14.75 -19.15
C GLY A 320 4.24 -14.55 -19.03
N SER A 321 4.74 -13.45 -19.60
CA SER A 321 6.12 -12.97 -19.49
C SER A 321 6.15 -11.45 -19.39
N GLY A 322 7.24 -10.87 -18.86
CA GLY A 322 7.37 -9.41 -18.71
C GLY A 322 6.70 -8.86 -17.44
N HIS A 323 6.53 -7.54 -17.33
CA HIS A 323 6.04 -6.92 -16.10
C HIS A 323 4.55 -7.20 -15.82
N ALA A 324 3.75 -7.50 -16.84
CA ALA A 324 2.37 -7.95 -16.66
C ALA A 324 2.28 -9.25 -15.84
N ALA A 325 3.28 -10.14 -15.94
CA ALA A 325 3.35 -11.35 -15.13
C ALA A 325 3.48 -11.03 -13.62
N LEU A 326 4.19 -9.97 -13.27
CA LEU A 326 4.31 -9.49 -11.88
C LEU A 326 2.94 -9.02 -11.36
N GLY A 327 2.16 -8.33 -12.19
CA GLY A 327 0.80 -7.92 -11.84
C GLY A 327 -0.15 -9.10 -11.58
N VAL A 328 -0.07 -10.15 -12.39
CA VAL A 328 -0.81 -11.41 -12.16
C VAL A 328 -0.32 -12.09 -10.86
N GLY A 329 0.98 -12.04 -10.59
CA GLY A 329 1.59 -12.52 -9.34
C GLY A 329 1.02 -11.82 -8.11
N LEU A 330 0.93 -10.49 -8.12
CA LEU A 330 0.34 -9.72 -7.02
C LEU A 330 -1.12 -10.13 -6.72
N VAL A 331 -1.91 -10.37 -7.76
CA VAL A 331 -3.30 -10.85 -7.60
C VAL A 331 -3.33 -12.27 -7.03
N ARG A 332 -2.40 -13.14 -7.44
CA ARG A 332 -2.23 -14.49 -6.86
C ARG A 332 -1.93 -14.44 -5.37
N ASP A 333 -0.97 -13.61 -4.99
CA ASP A 333 -0.55 -13.46 -3.61
C ASP A 333 -1.66 -12.86 -2.75
N LEU A 334 -2.38 -11.85 -3.26
CA LEU A 334 -3.54 -11.27 -2.59
C LEU A 334 -4.66 -12.30 -2.38
N VAL A 335 -5.00 -13.09 -3.39
CA VAL A 335 -6.03 -14.13 -3.27
C VAL A 335 -5.60 -15.19 -2.27
N ALA A 336 -4.34 -15.63 -2.30
CA ALA A 336 -3.81 -16.58 -1.33
C ALA A 336 -3.84 -16.02 0.10
N ASP A 337 -3.39 -14.76 0.29
CA ASP A 337 -3.33 -14.14 1.61
C ASP A 337 -4.72 -13.89 2.20
N GLN A 338 -5.63 -13.28 1.43
CA GLN A 338 -7.01 -13.06 1.85
C GLN A 338 -7.71 -14.38 2.17
N TYR A 339 -7.46 -15.41 1.35
CA TYR A 339 -8.03 -16.73 1.61
C TYR A 339 -7.47 -17.34 2.89
N ARG A 340 -6.17 -17.24 3.19
CA ARG A 340 -5.62 -17.73 4.46
C ARG A 340 -6.23 -17.03 5.68
N ARG A 341 -6.48 -15.72 5.60
CA ARG A 341 -6.96 -14.92 6.74
C ARG A 341 -8.46 -15.04 6.97
N ALA A 342 -9.26 -14.96 5.90
CA ALA A 342 -10.71 -14.87 5.99
C ALA A 342 -11.44 -16.02 5.30
N GLN A 343 -10.80 -16.70 4.35
CA GLN A 343 -11.40 -17.71 3.47
C GLN A 343 -12.67 -17.23 2.74
N ASP A 344 -12.83 -15.91 2.60
CA ASP A 344 -13.94 -15.20 1.95
C ASP A 344 -13.48 -13.80 1.49
N GLY A 345 -14.27 -13.12 0.65
CA GLY A 345 -14.02 -11.73 0.22
C GLY A 345 -12.86 -11.58 -0.75
N THR A 346 -12.37 -12.67 -1.34
CA THR A 346 -11.26 -12.64 -2.30
C THR A 346 -11.59 -11.80 -3.54
N ALA A 347 -12.81 -11.95 -4.09
CA ALA A 347 -13.25 -11.11 -5.21
C ALA A 347 -13.36 -9.63 -4.82
N THR A 348 -13.92 -9.33 -3.64
CA THR A 348 -14.01 -7.97 -3.08
C THR A 348 -12.62 -7.34 -2.92
N ALA A 349 -11.68 -8.09 -2.34
CA ALA A 349 -10.30 -7.67 -2.12
C ALA A 349 -9.58 -7.33 -3.43
N VAL A 350 -9.75 -8.17 -4.45
CA VAL A 350 -9.12 -7.95 -5.76
C VAL A 350 -9.69 -6.71 -6.45
N VAL A 351 -11.00 -6.49 -6.42
CA VAL A 351 -11.62 -5.29 -6.98
C VAL A 351 -11.14 -4.04 -6.25
N LEU A 352 -11.06 -4.09 -4.91
CA LEU A 352 -10.56 -2.98 -4.11
C LEU A 352 -9.07 -2.69 -4.38
N PHE A 353 -8.24 -3.73 -4.47
CA PHE A 353 -6.83 -3.63 -4.82
C PHE A 353 -6.63 -2.99 -6.19
N GLU A 354 -7.33 -3.47 -7.22
CA GLU A 354 -7.28 -2.87 -8.56
C GLU A 354 -7.67 -1.38 -8.51
N ALA A 355 -8.75 -1.06 -7.79
CA ALA A 355 -9.23 0.32 -7.63
C ALA A 355 -8.21 1.23 -6.93
N MET A 356 -7.55 0.76 -5.87
CA MET A 356 -6.54 1.53 -5.16
C MET A 356 -5.28 1.74 -6.01
N VAL A 357 -4.82 0.70 -6.71
CA VAL A 357 -3.69 0.85 -7.64
C VAL A 357 -4.02 1.86 -8.75
N ARG A 358 -5.24 1.83 -9.28
CA ARG A 358 -5.73 2.83 -10.25
C ARG A 358 -5.77 4.25 -9.68
N ALA A 359 -6.20 4.40 -8.43
CA ALA A 359 -6.26 5.69 -7.73
C ALA A 359 -4.87 6.32 -7.55
N LEU A 360 -3.81 5.52 -7.47
CA LEU A 360 -2.42 5.97 -7.34
C LEU A 360 -1.76 6.35 -8.67
N GLN A 361 -2.31 5.89 -9.82
CA GLN A 361 -1.69 6.11 -11.14
C GLN A 361 -1.44 7.59 -11.47
N PRO A 362 -2.38 8.53 -11.23
CA PRO A 362 -2.14 9.93 -11.55
C PRO A 362 -0.95 10.53 -10.79
N ALA A 363 -0.77 10.16 -9.52
CA ALA A 363 0.35 10.64 -8.70
C ALA A 363 1.68 10.02 -9.15
N LEU A 364 1.68 8.71 -9.42
CA LEU A 364 2.85 8.01 -9.95
C LEU A 364 3.27 8.54 -11.32
N ALA A 365 2.32 8.78 -12.22
CA ALA A 365 2.56 9.40 -13.52
C ALA A 365 3.05 10.85 -13.40
N GLY A 366 2.63 11.55 -12.34
CA GLY A 366 3.12 12.87 -11.95
C GLY A 366 4.50 12.88 -11.28
N GLY A 367 5.14 11.73 -11.10
CA GLY A 367 6.49 11.61 -10.53
C GLY A 367 6.54 11.53 -9.00
N SER A 368 5.41 11.36 -8.31
CA SER A 368 5.38 11.17 -6.85
C SER A 368 6.16 9.90 -6.45
N HIS A 369 7.00 10.03 -5.43
CA HIS A 369 7.78 8.91 -4.92
C HIS A 369 6.87 7.83 -4.27
N PRO A 370 7.12 6.52 -4.46
CA PRO A 370 6.27 5.46 -3.92
C PRO A 370 6.17 5.43 -2.38
N THR A 371 7.24 5.78 -1.67
CA THR A 371 7.26 5.73 -0.19
C THR A 371 6.23 6.64 0.50
N PRO A 372 6.14 7.95 0.17
CA PRO A 372 5.02 8.78 0.66
C PRO A 372 3.65 8.21 0.33
N LEU A 373 3.46 7.70 -0.90
CA LEU A 373 2.17 7.12 -1.32
C LEU A 373 1.80 5.87 -0.49
N ALA A 374 2.77 5.02 -0.19
CA ALA A 374 2.56 3.84 0.66
C ALA A 374 2.12 4.24 2.07
N ARG A 375 2.75 5.28 2.64
CA ARG A 375 2.32 5.86 3.92
C ARG A 375 0.90 6.42 3.84
N THR A 376 0.57 7.19 2.80
CA THR A 376 -0.79 7.72 2.59
C THR A 376 -1.84 6.59 2.52
N VAL A 377 -1.55 5.50 1.78
CA VAL A 377 -2.41 4.31 1.71
C VAL A 377 -2.60 3.69 3.08
N SER A 378 -1.51 3.47 3.81
CA SER A 378 -1.53 2.87 5.14
C SER A 378 -2.40 3.68 6.11
N GLU A 379 -2.20 5.00 6.17
CA GLU A 379 -2.98 5.89 7.03
C GLU A 379 -4.48 5.91 6.68
N VAL A 380 -4.83 5.90 5.38
CA VAL A 380 -6.24 5.84 4.95
C VAL A 380 -6.88 4.53 5.38
N LEU A 381 -6.17 3.41 5.20
CA LEU A 381 -6.66 2.08 5.54
C LEU A 381 -6.69 1.84 7.06
N ASP A 382 -5.74 2.37 7.82
CA ASP A 382 -5.76 2.39 9.28
C ASP A 382 -6.95 3.17 9.81
N SER A 383 -7.20 4.36 9.26
CA SER A 383 -8.37 5.17 9.61
C SER A 383 -9.67 4.43 9.31
N ALA A 384 -9.73 3.73 8.16
CA ALA A 384 -10.88 2.91 7.78
C ALA A 384 -11.10 1.74 8.75
N ARG A 385 -10.03 1.04 9.15
CA ARG A 385 -10.08 -0.04 10.14
C ARG A 385 -10.49 0.44 11.51
N LYS A 386 -9.96 1.58 11.96
CA LYS A 386 -10.36 2.20 13.23
C LYS A 386 -11.85 2.51 13.24
N LEU A 387 -12.34 3.11 12.16
CA LEU A 387 -13.76 3.44 12.01
C LEU A 387 -14.65 2.18 11.96
N LEU A 388 -14.20 1.09 11.33
CA LEU A 388 -14.91 -0.21 11.38
C LEU A 388 -15.05 -0.73 12.82
N THR A 389 -14.00 -0.60 13.65
CA THR A 389 -14.05 -1.01 15.06
C THR A 389 -15.01 -0.14 15.88
N GLU A 390 -15.12 1.15 15.54
CA GLU A 390 -16.06 2.08 16.18
C GLU A 390 -17.52 1.84 15.76
N TRP A 391 -17.75 1.26 14.58
CA TRP A 391 -19.08 0.89 14.11
C TRP A 391 -19.59 -0.34 14.87
N ASN A 392 -20.12 -0.10 16.07
CA ASN A 392 -20.70 -1.10 16.97
C ASN A 392 -21.50 -2.18 16.21
N PRO A 393 -20.90 -3.36 15.92
CA PRO A 393 -21.53 -4.36 15.06
C PRO A 393 -22.81 -4.90 15.69
N ARG A 394 -23.81 -5.23 14.87
CA ARG A 394 -25.06 -5.80 15.39
C ARG A 394 -24.79 -7.21 15.91
N PRO A 395 -25.13 -7.54 17.17
CA PRO A 395 -25.04 -8.91 17.66
C PRO A 395 -25.93 -9.86 16.85
N VAL A 396 -25.44 -11.06 16.59
CA VAL A 396 -26.18 -12.13 15.91
C VAL A 396 -26.66 -13.13 16.96
N ALA A 397 -27.97 -13.36 17.03
CA ALA A 397 -28.50 -14.42 17.87
C ALA A 397 -28.31 -15.78 17.18
N MET A 398 -28.24 -16.85 17.98
CA MET A 398 -28.03 -18.22 17.48
C MET A 398 -29.33 -18.85 16.94
N THR A 399 -30.08 -18.11 16.11
CA THR A 399 -31.33 -18.57 15.49
C THR A 399 -31.11 -19.00 14.04
N GLN A 400 -32.01 -19.83 13.49
CA GLN A 400 -31.94 -20.19 12.08
C GLN A 400 -32.06 -18.96 11.17
N VAL A 401 -32.92 -18.01 11.52
CA VAL A 401 -33.15 -16.79 10.73
C VAL A 401 -31.88 -15.93 10.71
N ASP A 402 -31.29 -15.67 11.87
CA ASP A 402 -30.12 -14.80 11.96
C ASP A 402 -28.88 -15.42 11.31
N VAL A 403 -28.64 -16.71 11.50
CA VAL A 403 -27.53 -17.42 10.81
C VAL A 403 -27.79 -17.47 9.30
N GLY A 404 -29.03 -17.69 8.87
CA GLY A 404 -29.43 -17.69 7.46
C GLY A 404 -29.16 -16.37 6.73
N ARG A 405 -29.19 -15.23 7.44
CA ARG A 405 -28.91 -13.90 6.87
C ARG A 405 -27.44 -13.65 6.55
N VAL A 406 -26.54 -14.44 7.13
CA VAL A 406 -25.08 -14.24 7.02
C VAL A 406 -24.45 -15.23 6.03
N VAL A 407 -25.09 -16.37 5.78
CA VAL A 407 -24.52 -17.46 4.97
C VAL A 407 -25.17 -17.55 3.59
N PRO A 408 -24.48 -18.13 2.59
CA PRO A 408 -25.05 -18.29 1.26
C PRO A 408 -26.31 -19.18 1.28
N PRO A 409 -27.42 -18.78 0.63
CA PRO A 409 -28.69 -19.49 0.67
C PRO A 409 -28.61 -20.90 0.05
N GLU A 410 -27.70 -21.14 -0.91
CA GLU A 410 -27.57 -22.41 -1.64
C GLU A 410 -27.12 -23.58 -0.74
N VAL A 411 -26.39 -23.26 0.33
CA VAL A 411 -25.87 -24.25 1.29
C VAL A 411 -26.43 -24.05 2.69
N PHE A 412 -27.29 -23.04 2.87
CA PHE A 412 -28.01 -22.86 4.11
C PHE A 412 -28.88 -24.10 4.37
N SER A 413 -28.69 -24.68 5.55
CA SER A 413 -29.47 -25.83 6.01
C SER A 413 -29.55 -25.81 7.52
N GLY A 414 -30.61 -26.41 8.06
CA GLY A 414 -30.74 -26.62 9.51
C GLY A 414 -29.56 -27.41 10.08
N HIS A 415 -28.86 -28.21 9.27
CA HIS A 415 -27.66 -28.94 9.68
C HIS A 415 -26.45 -28.03 9.93
N VAL A 416 -26.25 -26.99 9.11
CA VAL A 416 -25.20 -25.97 9.32
C VAL A 416 -25.48 -25.19 10.59
N VAL A 417 -26.74 -24.75 10.80
CA VAL A 417 -27.13 -24.04 12.03
C VAL A 417 -26.93 -24.92 13.25
N ARG A 418 -27.38 -26.19 13.19
CA ARG A 418 -27.20 -27.15 14.28
C ARG A 418 -25.72 -27.40 14.58
N ALA A 419 -24.87 -27.46 13.57
CA ALA A 419 -23.43 -27.66 13.77
C ALA A 419 -22.79 -26.45 14.45
N VAL A 420 -23.09 -25.23 13.98
CA VAL A 420 -22.54 -24.00 14.56
C VAL A 420 -23.07 -23.77 15.98
N HIS A 421 -24.38 -23.93 16.20
CA HIS A 421 -25.00 -23.83 17.52
C HIS A 421 -24.49 -24.93 18.46
N GLY A 422 -24.44 -26.17 17.99
CA GLY A 422 -24.06 -27.32 18.80
C GLY A 422 -22.59 -27.29 19.20
N ALA A 423 -21.72 -26.75 18.34
CA ALA A 423 -20.32 -26.57 18.65
C ALA A 423 -20.12 -25.38 19.62
N GLY A 424 -20.82 -24.26 19.42
CA GLY A 424 -20.70 -23.05 20.24
C GLY A 424 -19.69 -22.03 19.70
N LEU A 425 -19.55 -20.90 20.41
CA LEU A 425 -18.82 -19.68 19.96
C LEU A 425 -17.29 -19.84 19.81
N GLY A 426 -16.69 -20.96 20.21
CA GLY A 426 -15.23 -21.20 20.14
C GLY A 426 -14.82 -22.49 19.44
N ALA A 427 -15.70 -23.09 18.63
CA ALA A 427 -15.69 -24.54 18.46
C ALA A 427 -15.25 -25.10 17.10
N PHE A 428 -14.80 -26.35 17.14
CA PHE A 428 -14.35 -27.11 16.00
C PHE A 428 -15.55 -27.63 15.20
N VAL A 429 -15.88 -26.94 14.11
CA VAL A 429 -16.77 -27.48 13.08
C VAL A 429 -15.90 -28.05 11.96
N LEU A 430 -15.93 -29.37 11.79
CA LEU A 430 -15.34 -30.06 10.66
C LEU A 430 -16.36 -30.17 9.54
N VAL A 431 -15.90 -29.94 8.31
CA VAL A 431 -16.73 -30.14 7.12
C VAL A 431 -16.05 -31.15 6.21
N GLU A 432 -16.73 -32.26 6.00
CA GLU A 432 -16.18 -33.45 5.37
C GLU A 432 -17.01 -33.88 4.17
N PRO A 433 -16.38 -34.35 3.07
CA PRO A 433 -17.11 -34.94 1.97
C PRO A 433 -17.78 -36.25 2.43
N SER A 434 -18.98 -36.51 1.93
CA SER A 434 -19.69 -37.78 2.13
C SER A 434 -20.16 -38.40 0.82
N ALA A 435 -20.47 -39.69 0.83
CA ALA A 435 -21.01 -40.39 -0.34
C ALA A 435 -22.52 -40.13 -0.57
N GLY A 436 -23.21 -39.55 0.42
CA GLY A 436 -24.62 -39.18 0.26
C GLY A 436 -24.81 -38.01 -0.71
N SER A 437 -26.06 -37.66 -0.99
CA SER A 437 -26.41 -36.49 -1.83
C SER A 437 -26.75 -35.23 -1.00
N GLY A 438 -27.03 -35.39 0.28
CA GLY A 438 -27.48 -34.33 1.19
C GLY A 438 -26.39 -33.74 2.09
N ILE A 439 -26.78 -32.75 2.89
CA ILE A 439 -25.97 -32.25 4.01
C ILE A 439 -26.52 -32.86 5.29
N THR A 440 -25.68 -33.49 6.10
CA THR A 440 -26.03 -33.96 7.43
C THR A 440 -25.04 -33.43 8.46
N SER A 441 -25.40 -33.46 9.74
CA SER A 441 -24.49 -33.05 10.80
C SER A 441 -24.60 -33.94 12.03
N ARG A 442 -23.48 -34.07 12.74
CA ARG A 442 -23.34 -34.76 14.02
C ARG A 442 -22.66 -33.81 14.98
N VAL A 443 -23.20 -33.70 16.20
CA VAL A 443 -22.57 -32.96 17.30
C VAL A 443 -22.20 -33.99 18.35
N SER A 444 -20.95 -33.96 18.77
CA SER A 444 -20.39 -34.90 19.74
C SER A 444 -19.73 -34.14 20.87
N ASP A 445 -19.84 -34.67 22.08
CA ASP A 445 -19.10 -34.17 23.23
C ASP A 445 -17.60 -34.43 23.07
N ALA A 446 -16.80 -33.48 23.52
CA ALA A 446 -15.36 -33.52 23.35
C ALA A 446 -14.62 -32.93 24.55
N CYS A 447 -13.45 -33.50 24.85
CA CYS A 447 -12.50 -32.86 25.75
C CYS A 447 -11.65 -31.87 24.97
N VAL A 448 -11.66 -30.60 25.34
CA VAL A 448 -10.92 -29.52 24.68
C VAL A 448 -9.67 -29.15 25.49
N LEU A 449 -8.54 -29.65 25.03
CA LEU A 449 -7.22 -29.39 25.60
C LEU A 449 -6.53 -28.20 24.90
N GLY A 450 -5.33 -27.86 25.37
CA GLY A 450 -4.50 -26.84 24.75
C GLY A 450 -4.01 -27.22 23.34
N GLY A 451 -3.25 -26.32 22.73
CA GLY A 451 -2.65 -26.52 21.42
C GLY A 451 -1.75 -27.75 21.36
N HIS A 452 -1.70 -28.40 20.21
CA HIS A 452 -0.73 -29.47 20.02
C HIS A 452 0.69 -28.88 19.99
N LEU A 453 1.63 -29.59 20.62
CA LEU A 453 3.03 -29.17 20.65
C LEU A 453 3.81 -29.72 19.44
N SER A 454 3.25 -30.71 18.73
CA SER A 454 3.96 -31.45 17.68
C SER A 454 3.99 -30.70 16.32
N PRO A 455 5.17 -30.42 15.73
CA PRO A 455 5.28 -29.60 14.52
C PRO A 455 5.02 -30.35 13.19
N TYR A 456 5.11 -31.69 13.19
CA TYR A 456 5.09 -32.49 11.94
C TYR A 456 3.74 -33.15 11.65
N LEU A 457 2.65 -32.71 12.27
CA LEU A 457 1.35 -33.34 12.08
C LEU A 457 0.77 -32.98 10.70
N PRO A 458 0.01 -33.90 10.07
CA PRO A 458 -0.67 -33.62 8.81
C PRO A 458 -1.78 -32.58 9.05
N ALA A 459 -1.52 -31.34 8.66
CA ALA A 459 -2.47 -30.24 8.76
C ALA A 459 -3.04 -29.87 7.39
N ASP A 460 -4.33 -29.53 7.36
CA ASP A 460 -4.96 -28.90 6.20
C ASP A 460 -4.32 -27.52 6.00
N GLU A 461 -3.66 -27.31 4.85
CA GLU A 461 -2.88 -26.09 4.55
C GLU A 461 -3.69 -24.80 4.68
N VAL A 462 -5.01 -24.90 4.56
CA VAL A 462 -5.91 -23.77 4.54
C VAL A 462 -6.38 -23.42 5.96
N THR A 463 -6.81 -24.42 6.71
CA THR A 463 -7.39 -24.22 8.05
C THR A 463 -6.36 -24.35 9.16
N GLY A 464 -5.16 -24.84 8.87
CA GLY A 464 -4.12 -25.14 9.85
C GLY A 464 -4.52 -26.26 10.83
N ARG A 465 -5.58 -27.02 10.51
CA ARG A 465 -6.15 -28.04 11.39
C ARG A 465 -5.61 -29.42 11.05
N THR A 466 -5.19 -30.14 12.07
CA THR A 466 -4.92 -31.58 11.99
C THR A 466 -6.17 -32.35 12.40
N ALA A 467 -6.56 -33.35 11.60
CA ALA A 467 -7.61 -34.30 11.97
C ALA A 467 -7.06 -35.72 11.99
N LEU A 468 -7.02 -36.35 13.16
CA LEU A 468 -6.60 -37.75 13.33
C LEU A 468 -7.82 -38.62 13.63
N ARG A 469 -7.92 -39.76 12.95
CA ARG A 469 -9.00 -40.73 13.14
C ARG A 469 -8.51 -41.96 13.89
N ASP A 470 -9.41 -42.53 14.68
CA ASP A 470 -9.19 -43.75 15.45
C ASP A 470 -7.87 -43.71 16.24
N ALA A 471 -7.59 -42.61 16.92
CA ALA A 471 -6.37 -42.43 17.70
C ALA A 471 -6.40 -43.23 19.00
N SER A 472 -5.24 -43.77 19.39
CA SER A 472 -4.98 -44.24 20.74
C SER A 472 -4.60 -43.06 21.64
N VAL A 473 -5.10 -43.03 22.87
CA VAL A 473 -4.86 -41.91 23.80
C VAL A 473 -4.19 -42.40 25.06
N LEU A 474 -3.02 -41.84 25.38
CA LEU A 474 -2.31 -42.03 26.64
C LEU A 474 -2.57 -40.82 27.55
N VAL A 475 -3.01 -41.06 28.79
CA VAL A 475 -3.18 -39.99 29.79
C VAL A 475 -2.16 -40.21 30.91
N CYS A 476 -1.22 -39.27 31.05
CA CYS A 476 -0.13 -39.32 32.02
C CYS A 476 -0.46 -38.49 33.27
N GLY A 477 -0.20 -39.06 34.44
CA GLY A 477 -0.40 -38.39 35.71
C GLY A 477 0.72 -37.43 36.12
N GLN A 478 1.84 -37.45 35.41
CA GLN A 478 3.05 -36.68 35.68
C GLN A 478 3.64 -36.14 34.37
N ARG A 479 4.50 -35.12 34.49
CA ARG A 479 5.23 -34.53 33.36
C ARG A 479 6.15 -35.58 32.71
N LEU A 480 6.33 -35.50 31.39
CA LEU A 480 7.34 -36.30 30.69
C LEU A 480 8.60 -35.45 30.56
N SER A 481 9.70 -35.90 31.18
CA SER A 481 10.91 -35.06 31.32
C SER A 481 12.05 -35.50 30.40
N SER A 482 12.13 -36.79 30.07
CA SER A 482 13.28 -37.37 29.35
C SER A 482 12.90 -38.02 28.02
N ALA A 483 13.90 -38.26 27.16
CA ALA A 483 13.69 -39.07 25.95
C ALA A 483 13.29 -40.52 26.29
N SER A 484 13.64 -41.03 27.49
CA SER A 484 13.18 -42.33 27.96
C SER A 484 11.68 -42.36 28.20
N ASP A 485 11.12 -41.29 28.75
CA ASP A 485 9.68 -41.15 28.98
C ASP A 485 8.91 -41.07 27.67
N ALA A 486 9.47 -40.36 26.68
CA ALA A 486 8.92 -40.33 25.34
C ALA A 486 8.92 -41.71 24.68
N ARG A 487 10.05 -42.43 24.73
CA ARG A 487 10.17 -43.81 24.20
C ARG A 487 9.19 -44.78 24.88
N TRP A 488 9.03 -44.65 26.19
CA TRP A 488 8.02 -45.39 26.95
C TRP A 488 6.61 -45.06 26.47
N ALA A 489 6.26 -43.79 26.29
CA ALA A 489 4.92 -43.41 25.86
C ALA A 489 4.57 -44.00 24.48
N VAL A 490 5.51 -43.98 23.53
CA VAL A 490 5.28 -44.47 22.16
C VAL A 490 5.29 -46.00 22.03
N SER A 491 5.86 -46.74 23.00
CA SER A 491 5.97 -48.20 22.93
C SER A 491 4.62 -48.93 23.11
N TYR A 492 3.66 -48.32 23.80
CA TYR A 492 2.34 -48.92 24.06
C TYR A 492 1.31 -48.65 22.96
N GLY A 493 1.56 -47.67 22.09
CA GLY A 493 0.64 -47.33 21.00
C GLY A 493 0.60 -48.42 19.93
N ASP A 494 -0.59 -48.73 19.42
CA ASP A 494 -0.74 -49.54 18.21
C ASP A 494 0.06 -48.89 17.07
N LYS A 495 0.92 -49.67 16.39
CA LYS A 495 1.75 -49.18 15.29
C LYS A 495 0.93 -48.69 14.10
N ARG A 496 -0.33 -49.10 13.98
CA ARG A 496 -1.23 -48.75 12.86
C ARG A 496 -2.12 -47.54 13.14
N ARG A 497 -2.15 -47.04 14.39
CA ARG A 497 -3.06 -45.97 14.81
C ARG A 497 -2.26 -44.74 15.26
N PRO A 498 -2.78 -43.52 15.01
CA PRO A 498 -2.21 -42.31 15.62
C PRO A 498 -2.16 -42.42 17.15
N LEU A 499 -1.14 -41.82 17.77
CA LEU A 499 -1.01 -41.75 19.22
C LEU A 499 -1.15 -40.30 19.69
N VAL A 500 -2.04 -40.07 20.65
CA VAL A 500 -2.14 -38.80 21.39
C VAL A 500 -1.65 -39.02 22.82
N VAL A 501 -0.67 -38.24 23.23
CA VAL A 501 -0.11 -38.25 24.58
C VAL A 501 -0.58 -36.99 25.31
N VAL A 502 -1.38 -37.17 26.35
CA VAL A 502 -1.87 -36.11 27.22
C VAL A 502 -1.09 -36.15 28.53
N ALA A 503 -0.38 -35.07 28.85
CA ALA A 503 0.42 -34.94 30.08
C ALA A 503 0.30 -33.52 30.64
N PRO A 504 0.57 -33.28 31.94
CA PRO A 504 0.47 -31.94 32.52
C PRO A 504 1.51 -30.97 31.93
N ALA A 505 2.67 -31.48 31.54
CA ALA A 505 3.74 -30.73 30.88
C ALA A 505 4.72 -31.69 30.17
N PHE A 506 5.49 -31.14 29.24
CA PHE A 506 6.56 -31.83 28.51
C PHE A 506 7.83 -30.99 28.61
N ASP A 507 8.94 -31.60 28.98
CA ASP A 507 10.24 -30.95 28.89
C ASP A 507 10.81 -31.07 27.48
N GLU A 508 11.80 -30.23 27.19
CA GLU A 508 12.43 -30.13 25.87
C GLU A 508 12.90 -31.49 25.33
N GLU A 509 13.54 -32.31 26.16
CA GLU A 509 14.07 -33.62 25.75
C GLU A 509 12.95 -34.61 25.39
N ALA A 510 11.91 -34.71 26.22
CA ALA A 510 10.75 -35.55 25.96
C ALA A 510 9.96 -35.06 24.74
N HIS A 511 9.79 -33.75 24.61
CA HIS A 511 9.09 -33.13 23.50
C HIS A 511 9.79 -33.39 22.17
N ALA A 512 11.12 -33.16 22.12
CA ALA A 512 11.94 -33.41 20.94
C ALA A 512 11.90 -34.88 20.52
N ALA A 513 11.96 -35.81 21.48
CA ALA A 513 11.87 -37.24 21.22
C ALA A 513 10.50 -37.66 20.65
N LEU A 514 9.39 -37.12 21.19
CA LEU A 514 8.04 -37.36 20.65
C LEU A 514 7.88 -36.78 19.23
N ALA A 515 8.44 -35.60 18.97
CA ALA A 515 8.43 -34.99 17.63
C ALA A 515 9.27 -35.80 16.63
N GLY A 516 10.43 -36.32 17.05
CA GLY A 516 11.29 -37.20 16.27
C GLY A 516 10.62 -38.53 15.89
N HIS A 517 9.82 -39.11 16.80
CA HIS A 517 9.11 -40.37 16.55
C HIS A 517 8.26 -40.33 15.26
N PHE A 518 7.55 -39.23 15.00
CA PHE A 518 6.79 -39.07 13.76
C PHE A 518 7.71 -39.11 12.54
N ARG A 519 8.81 -38.37 12.59
CA ARG A 519 9.80 -38.28 11.51
C ARG A 519 10.39 -39.65 11.16
N ASP A 520 10.71 -40.43 12.19
CA ASP A 520 11.41 -41.71 12.03
C ASP A 520 10.48 -42.87 11.62
N THR A 521 9.22 -42.82 12.04
CA THR A 521 8.28 -43.95 11.85
C THR A 521 7.13 -43.67 10.89
N GLY A 522 6.91 -42.40 10.53
CA GLY A 522 5.74 -41.96 9.77
C GLY A 522 4.41 -42.06 10.52
N ARG A 523 4.41 -42.50 11.79
CA ARG A 523 3.19 -42.65 12.62
C ARG A 523 2.86 -41.34 13.34
N PRO A 524 1.70 -40.69 13.07
CA PRO A 524 1.26 -39.48 13.78
C PRO A 524 1.33 -39.63 15.30
N CYS A 525 2.14 -38.77 15.93
CA CYS A 525 2.30 -38.72 17.38
C CYS A 525 2.11 -37.28 17.86
N MET A 526 1.08 -37.06 18.66
CA MET A 526 0.64 -35.75 19.10
C MET A 526 0.86 -35.61 20.60
N ALA A 527 1.65 -34.62 21.00
CA ALA A 527 1.84 -34.23 22.40
C ALA A 527 0.91 -33.04 22.73
N VAL A 528 0.08 -33.19 23.76
CA VAL A 528 -0.90 -32.17 24.16
C VAL A 528 -0.89 -32.02 25.68
N ALA A 529 -0.85 -30.76 26.13
CA ALA A 529 -1.00 -30.40 27.53
C ALA A 529 -2.37 -29.74 27.77
N PRO A 530 -2.94 -29.84 28.98
CA PRO A 530 -4.11 -29.03 29.33
C PRO A 530 -3.74 -27.53 29.34
N PRO A 531 -4.71 -26.64 29.15
CA PRO A 531 -4.54 -25.22 29.47
C PRO A 531 -4.41 -25.01 30.98
N ALA A 532 -4.35 -23.76 31.44
CA ALA A 532 -4.38 -23.44 32.86
C ALA A 532 -5.67 -23.97 33.51
N LEU A 533 -5.54 -24.73 34.60
CA LEU A 533 -6.64 -25.36 35.33
C LEU A 533 -6.88 -24.63 36.65
N SER A 534 -8.14 -24.61 37.10
CA SER A 534 -8.51 -24.13 38.44
C SER A 534 -8.32 -25.19 39.52
N ARG A 535 -8.43 -26.47 39.14
CA ARG A 535 -8.21 -27.62 40.01
C ARG A 535 -6.84 -28.25 39.73
N PRO A 536 -6.24 -28.96 40.71
CA PRO A 536 -5.00 -29.71 40.47
C PRO A 536 -5.17 -30.72 39.33
N TRP A 537 -4.11 -30.91 38.52
CA TRP A 537 -4.11 -31.88 37.42
C TRP A 537 -4.62 -33.27 37.80
N ARG A 538 -4.32 -33.72 39.02
CA ARG A 538 -4.78 -35.02 39.55
C ARG A 538 -6.30 -35.20 39.56
N ALA A 539 -7.06 -34.13 39.73
CA ALA A 539 -8.53 -34.18 39.65
C ALA A 539 -8.98 -34.31 38.18
N VAL A 540 -8.47 -33.43 37.33
CA VAL A 540 -8.90 -33.30 35.92
C VAL A 540 -8.45 -34.48 35.05
N GLN A 541 -7.24 -35.01 35.27
CA GLN A 541 -6.69 -36.13 34.50
C GLN A 541 -7.57 -37.39 34.59
N CYS A 542 -8.21 -37.62 35.74
CA CYS A 542 -9.06 -38.79 35.95
C CYS A 542 -10.35 -38.65 35.16
N GLU A 543 -10.91 -37.43 35.10
CA GLU A 543 -12.10 -37.12 34.31
C GLU A 543 -11.84 -37.26 32.80
N ILE A 544 -10.68 -36.77 32.33
CA ILE A 544 -10.23 -36.96 30.94
C ILE A 544 -10.07 -38.46 30.62
N ALA A 545 -9.42 -39.20 31.51
CA ALA A 545 -9.19 -40.62 31.36
C ALA A 545 -10.52 -41.40 31.30
N SER A 546 -11.43 -41.19 32.25
CA SER A 546 -12.67 -41.98 32.38
C SER A 546 -13.73 -41.60 31.35
N HIS A 547 -14.03 -40.32 31.18
CA HIS A 547 -15.18 -39.87 30.38
C HIS A 547 -14.82 -39.68 28.91
N PHE A 548 -13.63 -39.16 28.60
CA PHE A 548 -13.30 -38.73 27.23
C PHE A 548 -12.40 -39.66 26.46
N THR A 549 -11.74 -40.63 27.11
CA THR A 549 -10.79 -41.52 26.42
C THR A 549 -11.02 -43.00 26.74
N GLY A 550 -11.46 -43.32 27.95
CA GLY A 550 -11.50 -44.69 28.48
C GLY A 550 -10.11 -45.21 28.87
N ALA A 551 -9.11 -44.33 28.98
CA ALA A 551 -7.77 -44.68 29.45
C ALA A 551 -7.74 -44.90 30.97
N CYS A 552 -6.68 -45.54 31.45
CA CYS A 552 -6.27 -45.37 32.85
C CYS A 552 -5.15 -44.32 32.92
N VAL A 553 -5.10 -43.57 34.02
CA VAL A 553 -3.99 -42.64 34.25
C VAL A 553 -2.72 -43.44 34.46
N ALA A 554 -1.73 -43.24 33.60
CA ALA A 554 -0.43 -43.89 33.66
C ALA A 554 0.61 -42.99 34.33
N VAL A 555 1.64 -43.61 34.92
CA VAL A 555 2.87 -42.92 35.35
C VAL A 555 4.00 -43.26 34.38
N PRO A 556 4.93 -42.33 34.10
CA PRO A 556 6.07 -42.62 33.23
C PRO A 556 6.83 -43.85 33.70
N GLN A 557 7.27 -44.69 32.76
CA GLN A 557 7.96 -45.96 33.03
C GLN A 557 7.12 -47.04 33.73
N ALA A 558 5.78 -46.89 33.82
CA ALA A 558 4.92 -47.98 34.29
C ALA A 558 5.06 -49.24 33.42
N THR A 559 4.99 -50.41 34.05
CA THR A 559 5.10 -51.73 33.41
C THR A 559 3.84 -52.18 32.69
N ALA A 560 2.69 -51.58 33.04
CA ALA A 560 1.41 -51.84 32.39
C ALA A 560 0.66 -50.51 32.18
N VAL A 561 0.17 -50.30 30.96
CA VAL A 561 -0.51 -49.08 30.53
C VAL A 561 -1.79 -49.45 29.79
N SER A 562 -2.92 -48.89 30.22
CA SER A 562 -4.20 -49.01 29.51
C SER A 562 -4.46 -47.74 28.71
N LEU A 563 -4.36 -47.85 27.39
CA LEU A 563 -4.63 -46.75 26.48
C LEU A 563 -6.13 -46.57 26.27
N GLY A 564 -6.56 -45.32 26.20
CA GLY A 564 -7.88 -44.93 25.74
C GLY A 564 -7.96 -44.87 24.21
N SER A 565 -9.10 -44.42 23.73
CA SER A 565 -9.40 -44.25 22.31
C SER A 565 -10.18 -42.97 22.06
N ALA A 566 -9.83 -42.27 20.98
CA ALA A 566 -10.63 -41.21 20.38
C ALA A 566 -10.98 -41.61 18.95
N ARG A 567 -12.26 -41.52 18.55
CA ARG A 567 -12.65 -41.71 17.15
C ARG A 567 -12.08 -40.58 16.29
N LEU A 568 -12.11 -39.38 16.82
CA LEU A 568 -11.69 -38.18 16.11
C LEU A 568 -10.92 -37.27 17.06
N VAL A 569 -9.79 -36.77 16.58
CA VAL A 569 -8.99 -35.74 17.24
C VAL A 569 -8.85 -34.59 16.28
N VAL A 570 -9.27 -33.39 16.68
CA VAL A 570 -9.14 -32.16 15.89
C VAL A 570 -8.22 -31.22 16.61
N ALA A 571 -7.10 -30.82 15.99
CA ALA A 571 -6.09 -30.01 16.66
C ALA A 571 -5.65 -28.82 15.82
N THR A 572 -5.31 -27.74 16.52
CA THR A 572 -4.60 -26.56 16.02
C THR A 572 -3.42 -26.26 16.95
N THR A 573 -2.61 -25.26 16.59
CA THR A 573 -1.56 -24.75 17.46
C THR A 573 -2.07 -24.13 18.76
N GLN A 574 -3.39 -23.86 18.89
CA GLN A 574 -3.98 -23.23 20.07
C GLN A 574 -4.88 -24.15 20.88
N CYS A 575 -5.53 -25.14 20.26
CA CYS A 575 -6.49 -26.01 20.93
C CYS A 575 -6.58 -27.41 20.29
N THR A 576 -6.91 -28.43 21.09
CA THR A 576 -7.10 -29.81 20.65
C THR A 576 -8.37 -30.41 21.21
N ALA A 577 -9.28 -30.90 20.38
CA ALA A 577 -10.49 -31.60 20.78
C ALA A 577 -10.39 -33.12 20.60
N LEU A 578 -10.74 -33.88 21.64
CA LEU A 578 -10.80 -35.33 21.65
C LEU A 578 -12.27 -35.79 21.67
N VAL A 579 -12.70 -36.51 20.63
CA VAL A 579 -14.05 -37.06 20.51
C VAL A 579 -14.01 -38.57 20.67
N ARG A 580 -14.83 -39.09 21.57
CA ARG A 580 -14.97 -40.52 21.85
C ARG A 580 -16.36 -41.01 21.47
N ASP A 581 -16.40 -42.14 20.76
CA ASP A 581 -17.66 -42.80 20.38
C ASP A 581 -18.11 -43.88 21.37
N ARG A 582 -17.17 -44.42 22.17
CA ARG A 582 -17.42 -45.57 23.04
C ARG A 582 -17.78 -45.13 24.45
N GLY A 583 -19.06 -45.05 24.79
CA GLY A 583 -19.56 -44.75 26.14
C GLY A 583 -21.08 -44.55 26.12
N SER A 584 -21.75 -44.64 27.27
CA SER A 584 -23.17 -44.28 27.36
C SER A 584 -23.30 -42.76 27.26
N PRO A 585 -24.05 -42.21 26.27
CA PRO A 585 -24.35 -40.78 26.19
C PRO A 585 -25.01 -40.27 27.46
N GLU A 586 -25.83 -41.11 28.10
CA GLU A 586 -26.52 -40.81 29.35
C GLU A 586 -25.51 -40.61 30.49
N ALA A 587 -24.51 -41.48 30.63
CA ALA A 587 -23.47 -41.35 31.64
C ALA A 587 -22.62 -40.07 31.46
N HIS A 588 -22.40 -39.63 30.21
CA HIS A 588 -21.71 -38.37 29.96
C HIS A 588 -22.61 -37.16 30.28
N ALA A 589 -23.89 -37.22 29.92
CA ALA A 589 -24.85 -36.18 30.26
C ALA A 589 -25.01 -36.01 31.78
N GLU A 590 -25.08 -37.11 32.54
CA GLU A 590 -25.09 -37.10 34.01
C GLU A 590 -23.82 -36.46 34.58
N TYR A 591 -22.65 -36.77 34.02
CA TYR A 591 -21.39 -36.15 34.41
C TYR A 591 -21.38 -34.63 34.14
N VAL A 592 -21.84 -34.19 32.98
CA VAL A 592 -21.93 -32.75 32.66
C VAL A 592 -22.90 -32.04 33.60
N GLU A 593 -24.02 -32.68 33.96
CA GLU A 593 -24.98 -32.09 34.89
C GLU A 593 -24.41 -32.01 36.31
N LYS A 594 -23.69 -33.05 36.75
CA LYS A 594 -22.92 -33.01 37.99
C LYS A 594 -21.89 -31.88 37.98
N LEU A 595 -21.11 -31.75 36.91
CA LEU A 595 -20.16 -30.64 36.74
C LEU A 595 -20.84 -29.27 36.86
N ARG A 596 -22.04 -29.10 36.28
CA ARG A 596 -22.81 -27.85 36.40
C ARG A 596 -23.10 -27.47 37.85
N THR A 597 -23.36 -28.46 38.69
CA THR A 597 -23.67 -28.25 40.12
C THR A 597 -22.41 -28.03 40.97
N GLU A 598 -21.28 -28.66 40.60
CA GLU A 598 -20.04 -28.63 41.38
C GLU A 598 -19.10 -27.49 40.99
N MET A 599 -19.18 -27.00 39.74
CA MET A 599 -18.29 -25.99 39.21
C MET A 599 -19.05 -24.76 38.73
N THR A 600 -18.89 -23.66 39.47
CA THR A 600 -19.34 -22.33 39.04
C THR A 600 -18.15 -21.59 38.43
N PRO A 601 -18.15 -21.22 37.14
CA PRO A 601 -17.03 -20.53 36.51
C PRO A 601 -16.93 -19.08 37.02
N SER A 602 -16.24 -18.90 38.15
CA SER A 602 -16.05 -17.62 38.84
C SER A 602 -14.69 -16.97 38.58
N SER A 603 -13.79 -17.64 37.85
CA SER A 603 -12.46 -17.18 37.47
C SER A 603 -12.08 -17.65 36.06
N ASP A 604 -11.13 -16.99 35.41
CA ASP A 604 -10.68 -17.37 34.06
C ASP A 604 -10.18 -18.82 33.95
N PRO A 605 -9.39 -19.36 34.92
CA PRO A 605 -9.01 -20.77 34.90
C PRO A 605 -10.21 -21.71 35.07
N ALA A 606 -11.19 -21.34 35.89
CA ALA A 606 -12.40 -22.16 36.09
C ALA A 606 -13.28 -22.16 34.83
N LEU A 607 -13.39 -21.03 34.14
CA LEU A 607 -14.07 -20.93 32.85
C LEU A 607 -13.33 -21.72 31.76
N THR A 608 -12.00 -21.67 31.74
CA THR A 608 -11.19 -22.44 30.78
C THR A 608 -11.33 -23.94 31.02
N GLU A 609 -11.28 -24.37 32.28
CA GLU A 609 -11.49 -25.75 32.68
C GLU A 609 -12.92 -26.24 32.38
N TRP A 610 -13.93 -25.37 32.57
CA TRP A 610 -15.29 -25.65 32.15
C TRP A 610 -15.38 -25.97 30.65
N HIS A 611 -14.78 -25.14 29.79
CA HIS A 611 -14.76 -25.38 28.35
C HIS A 611 -13.98 -26.65 27.98
N LEU A 612 -12.95 -27.02 28.75
CA LEU A 612 -12.23 -28.27 28.55
C LEU A 612 -13.14 -29.49 28.72
N LEU A 613 -14.02 -29.49 29.72
CA LEU A 613 -14.86 -30.63 30.08
C LEU A 613 -16.28 -30.59 29.51
N THR A 614 -16.68 -29.47 28.89
CA THR A 614 -18.03 -29.32 28.29
C THR A 614 -17.97 -29.00 26.80
N GLY A 615 -16.77 -29.09 26.22
CA GLY A 615 -16.54 -28.81 24.81
C GLY A 615 -17.32 -29.74 23.88
N LYS A 616 -17.60 -29.25 22.67
CA LYS A 616 -18.31 -30.00 21.63
C LYS A 616 -17.61 -29.82 20.30
N VAL A 617 -17.67 -30.87 19.49
CA VAL A 617 -17.20 -30.87 18.10
C VAL A 617 -18.41 -31.16 17.22
N ALA A 618 -18.55 -30.40 16.14
CA ALA A 618 -19.54 -30.69 15.13
C ALA A 618 -18.88 -31.18 13.84
N GLU A 619 -19.38 -32.27 13.29
CA GLU A 619 -19.03 -32.77 11.97
C GLU A 619 -20.20 -32.49 11.02
N VAL A 620 -19.93 -31.84 9.90
CA VAL A 620 -20.88 -31.60 8.82
C VAL A 620 -20.45 -32.43 7.62
N PHE A 621 -21.29 -33.39 7.24
CA PHE A 621 -21.05 -34.28 6.12
C PHE A 621 -21.77 -33.75 4.89
N VAL A 622 -21.03 -33.53 3.81
CA VAL A 622 -21.52 -32.85 2.61
C VAL A 622 -21.47 -33.78 1.42
N GLY A 623 -22.65 -34.09 0.90
CA GLY A 623 -22.86 -34.87 -0.30
C GLY A 623 -22.89 -34.07 -1.59
N GLY A 624 -22.76 -34.76 -2.72
CA GLY A 624 -22.84 -34.16 -4.07
C GLY A 624 -23.29 -35.19 -5.11
N SER A 625 -23.77 -34.71 -6.25
CA SER A 625 -24.16 -35.56 -7.39
C SER A 625 -22.98 -36.27 -8.06
N ASP A 626 -21.79 -35.64 -7.99
CA ASP A 626 -20.52 -36.11 -8.50
C ASP A 626 -19.37 -35.51 -7.66
N GLU A 627 -18.13 -35.93 -7.93
CA GLU A 627 -16.96 -35.48 -7.16
C GLU A 627 -16.74 -33.97 -7.20
N ARG A 628 -16.90 -33.35 -8.38
CA ARG A 628 -16.65 -31.90 -8.55
C ARG A 628 -17.75 -31.09 -7.86
N ALA A 629 -19.01 -31.51 -8.00
CA ALA A 629 -20.14 -30.92 -7.29
C ALA A 629 -19.99 -31.05 -5.77
N ARG A 630 -19.50 -32.20 -5.29
CA ARG A 630 -19.23 -32.44 -3.86
C ARG A 630 -18.11 -31.53 -3.35
N HIS A 631 -16.97 -31.47 -4.02
CA HIS A 631 -15.88 -30.57 -3.64
C HIS A 631 -16.32 -29.10 -3.58
N ARG A 632 -17.10 -28.65 -4.57
CA ARG A 632 -17.66 -27.29 -4.57
C ARG A 632 -18.59 -27.05 -3.39
N ARG A 633 -19.52 -27.98 -3.12
CA ARG A 633 -20.47 -27.86 -2.03
C ARG A 633 -19.77 -27.90 -0.66
N VAL A 634 -18.74 -28.72 -0.51
CA VAL A 634 -17.88 -28.74 0.69
C VAL A 634 -17.25 -27.37 0.92
N ALA A 635 -16.67 -26.75 -0.12
CA ALA A 635 -16.09 -25.41 -0.02
C ALA A 635 -17.11 -24.35 0.39
N GLN A 636 -18.32 -24.39 -0.18
CA GLN A 636 -19.43 -23.49 0.18
C GLN A 636 -19.92 -23.71 1.62
N VAL A 637 -20.07 -24.96 2.07
CA VAL A 637 -20.48 -25.27 3.46
C VAL A 637 -19.40 -24.83 4.45
N ARG A 638 -18.12 -25.03 4.13
CA ARG A 638 -17.00 -24.51 4.92
C ARG A 638 -17.07 -22.99 5.07
N LEU A 639 -17.36 -22.29 3.98
CA LEU A 639 -17.56 -20.85 3.99
C LEU A 639 -18.75 -20.45 4.86
N ALA A 640 -19.90 -21.10 4.69
CA ALA A 640 -21.11 -20.84 5.48
C ALA A 640 -20.87 -21.01 6.98
N VAL A 641 -20.24 -22.12 7.39
CA VAL A 641 -19.88 -22.38 8.79
C VAL A 641 -19.01 -21.26 9.36
N ARG A 642 -17.98 -20.83 8.63
CA ARG A 642 -17.08 -19.76 9.10
C ARG A 642 -17.77 -18.41 9.19
N ARG A 643 -18.56 -18.03 8.18
CA ARG A 643 -19.33 -16.78 8.21
C ARG A 643 -20.27 -16.75 9.41
N ALA A 644 -20.98 -17.85 9.67
CA ALA A 644 -21.82 -17.97 10.84
C ALA A 644 -21.02 -17.81 12.15
N GLN A 645 -19.91 -18.55 12.31
CA GLN A 645 -19.05 -18.45 13.50
C GLN A 645 -18.50 -17.04 13.72
N ALA A 646 -17.96 -16.41 12.67
CA ALA A 646 -17.43 -15.05 12.75
C ALA A 646 -18.50 -14.03 13.14
N ALA A 647 -19.70 -14.13 12.54
CA ALA A 647 -20.82 -13.25 12.85
C ALA A 647 -21.34 -13.41 14.29
N LEU A 648 -21.33 -14.62 14.84
CA LEU A 648 -21.74 -14.87 16.22
C LEU A 648 -20.76 -14.28 17.24
N VAL A 649 -19.46 -14.30 16.94
CA VAL A 649 -18.42 -13.76 17.83
C VAL A 649 -18.31 -12.23 17.71
N GLN A 650 -18.39 -11.71 16.49
CA GLN A 650 -17.97 -10.34 16.16
C GLN A 650 -19.13 -9.44 15.74
N GLY A 651 -20.34 -10.00 15.66
CA GLY A 651 -21.50 -9.33 15.10
C GLY A 651 -21.40 -9.16 13.58
N VAL A 652 -22.36 -8.40 13.04
CA VAL A 652 -22.53 -8.20 11.59
C VAL A 652 -22.67 -6.74 11.22
N LEU A 653 -22.29 -6.44 9.97
CA LEU A 653 -22.52 -5.17 9.30
C LEU A 653 -23.43 -5.37 8.06
N PRO A 654 -24.22 -4.35 7.67
CA PRO A 654 -24.98 -4.39 6.43
C PRO A 654 -24.04 -4.32 5.21
N GLY A 655 -23.84 -5.47 4.57
CA GLY A 655 -23.09 -5.68 3.33
C GLY A 655 -21.60 -5.33 3.42
N GLU A 656 -20.71 -6.23 3.00
CA GLU A 656 -19.27 -5.91 2.93
C GLU A 656 -19.00 -4.73 1.99
N ALA A 657 -19.49 -4.82 0.74
CA ALA A 657 -19.31 -3.78 -0.26
C ALA A 657 -19.98 -2.44 0.13
N ALA A 658 -21.14 -2.52 0.78
CA ALA A 658 -21.86 -1.34 1.29
C ALA A 658 -21.11 -0.66 2.44
N ALA A 659 -20.58 -1.44 3.39
CA ALA A 659 -19.75 -0.93 4.48
C ALA A 659 -18.48 -0.23 3.95
N LEU A 660 -17.80 -0.80 2.95
CA LEU A 660 -16.65 -0.16 2.30
C LEU A 660 -17.02 1.16 1.62
N ALA A 661 -18.13 1.18 0.88
CA ALA A 661 -18.61 2.42 0.26
C ALA A 661 -18.89 3.50 1.32
N ALA A 662 -19.55 3.14 2.42
CA ALA A 662 -19.83 4.04 3.53
C ALA A 662 -18.55 4.56 4.22
N LEU A 663 -17.50 3.73 4.34
CA LEU A 663 -16.20 4.14 4.88
C LEU A 663 -15.62 5.29 4.05
N GLY A 664 -15.61 5.16 2.73
CA GLY A 664 -15.08 6.18 1.82
C GLY A 664 -15.68 7.57 2.04
N ARG A 665 -16.97 7.66 2.38
CA ARG A 665 -17.66 8.94 2.67
C ARG A 665 -17.41 9.45 4.10
N ARG A 666 -17.30 8.55 5.08
CA ARG A 666 -17.20 8.89 6.51
C ARG A 666 -15.78 9.17 6.98
N LEU A 667 -14.76 8.77 6.23
CA LEU A 667 -13.39 9.16 6.52
C LEU A 667 -13.22 10.68 6.38
N HIS A 668 -13.12 11.38 7.51
CA HIS A 668 -12.93 12.84 7.55
C HIS A 668 -11.59 13.26 6.91
N ARG A 669 -11.51 14.53 6.47
CA ARG A 669 -10.28 15.17 5.99
C ARG A 669 -9.35 15.37 7.18
N ASP A 670 -8.20 14.72 7.17
CA ASP A 670 -7.13 15.08 8.09
C ASP A 670 -6.30 16.23 7.52
N THR A 671 -5.58 16.94 8.37
CA THR A 671 -4.83 18.19 8.14
C THR A 671 -3.60 18.06 7.22
N ARG A 672 -3.68 17.19 6.20
CA ARG A 672 -2.55 16.82 5.33
C ARG A 672 -2.03 17.99 4.49
N PRO A 673 -0.73 17.95 4.12
CA PRO A 673 -0.16 18.79 3.06
C PRO A 673 -1.01 18.73 1.79
N TRP A 674 -1.07 19.84 1.04
CA TRP A 674 -1.97 19.98 -0.10
C TRP A 674 -1.72 18.94 -1.22
N GLU A 675 -0.49 18.44 -1.34
CA GLU A 675 -0.05 17.46 -2.34
C GLU A 675 -0.64 16.05 -2.14
N GLU A 676 -0.88 15.64 -0.89
CA GLU A 676 -1.41 14.29 -0.59
C GLU A 676 -2.95 14.23 -0.63
N ARG A 677 -3.64 15.38 -0.57
CA ARG A 677 -5.11 15.47 -0.53
C ARG A 677 -5.82 14.86 -1.75
N PRO A 678 -5.33 15.03 -3.00
CA PRO A 678 -5.95 14.40 -4.17
C PRO A 678 -5.86 12.87 -4.15
N VAL A 679 -4.72 12.34 -3.69
CA VAL A 679 -4.49 10.89 -3.56
C VAL A 679 -5.39 10.31 -2.49
N GLU A 680 -5.45 10.94 -1.32
CA GLU A 680 -6.35 10.55 -0.24
C GLU A 680 -7.81 10.51 -0.71
N ALA A 681 -8.26 11.55 -1.42
CA ALA A 681 -9.61 11.60 -1.98
C ALA A 681 -9.86 10.50 -3.03
N ALA A 682 -8.86 10.15 -3.84
CA ALA A 682 -8.96 9.05 -4.80
C ALA A 682 -9.06 7.69 -4.10
N LEU A 683 -8.24 7.44 -3.07
CA LEU A 683 -8.29 6.22 -2.26
C LEU A 683 -9.63 6.06 -1.52
N LYS A 684 -10.17 7.16 -0.96
CA LYS A 684 -11.51 7.17 -0.36
C LYS A 684 -12.61 6.80 -1.35
N ARG A 685 -12.53 7.28 -2.58
CA ARG A 685 -13.46 6.88 -3.66
C ARG A 685 -13.25 5.42 -4.09
N ALA A 686 -12.03 4.91 -4.06
CA ALA A 686 -11.73 3.52 -4.40
C ALA A 686 -12.46 2.52 -3.49
N LEU A 687 -12.71 2.87 -2.23
CA LEU A 687 -13.48 2.03 -1.30
C LEU A 687 -14.92 1.74 -1.76
N ALA A 688 -15.50 2.56 -2.65
CA ALA A 688 -16.83 2.31 -3.20
C ALA A 688 -16.84 1.37 -4.43
N GLN A 689 -15.68 1.05 -5.00
CA GLN A 689 -15.59 0.23 -6.21
C GLN A 689 -16.12 -1.20 -6.08
N PRO A 690 -15.98 -1.89 -4.93
CA PRO A 690 -16.61 -3.20 -4.76
C PRO A 690 -18.14 -3.16 -4.85
N LEU A 691 -18.78 -2.10 -4.33
CA LEU A 691 -20.24 -1.93 -4.43
C LEU A 691 -20.67 -1.62 -5.87
N TRP A 692 -19.89 -0.77 -6.55
CA TRP A 692 -20.08 -0.50 -7.97
C TRP A 692 -20.06 -1.79 -8.79
N ALA A 693 -18.99 -2.59 -8.65
CA ALA A 693 -18.83 -3.85 -9.37
C ALA A 693 -19.94 -4.87 -9.04
N LEU A 694 -20.38 -4.91 -7.78
CA LEU A 694 -21.50 -5.76 -7.35
C LEU A 694 -22.79 -5.39 -8.10
N ALA A 695 -23.12 -4.10 -8.12
CA ALA A 695 -24.30 -3.58 -8.80
C ALA A 695 -24.25 -3.85 -10.32
N GLU A 696 -23.11 -3.60 -10.97
CA GLU A 696 -22.92 -3.91 -12.39
C GLU A 696 -23.13 -5.39 -12.70
N ASN A 697 -22.58 -6.28 -11.89
CA ASN A 697 -22.73 -7.72 -12.08
C ASN A 697 -24.19 -8.17 -12.07
N HIS A 698 -25.04 -7.47 -11.31
CA HIS A 698 -26.47 -7.78 -11.14
C HIS A 698 -27.38 -6.97 -12.07
N GLY A 699 -26.82 -6.27 -13.07
CA GLY A 699 -27.55 -5.64 -14.16
C GLY A 699 -28.03 -4.23 -13.88
N GLU A 700 -27.51 -3.57 -12.84
CA GLU A 700 -27.82 -2.16 -12.58
C GLU A 700 -27.30 -1.28 -13.71
N ARG A 701 -28.19 -0.44 -14.26
CA ARG A 701 -27.84 0.48 -15.36
C ARG A 701 -27.05 1.70 -14.89
N ASP A 702 -27.20 2.06 -13.62
CA ASP A 702 -26.57 3.22 -13.00
C ASP A 702 -26.01 2.85 -11.61
N PRO A 703 -24.87 2.14 -11.56
CA PRO A 703 -24.21 1.75 -10.31
C PRO A 703 -23.81 2.96 -9.44
N ALA A 704 -23.60 4.14 -10.04
CA ALA A 704 -23.25 5.35 -9.31
C ALA A 704 -24.36 5.76 -8.34
N LYS A 705 -25.62 5.71 -8.78
CA LYS A 705 -26.79 5.98 -7.91
C LYS A 705 -26.92 5.00 -6.76
N VAL A 706 -26.58 3.73 -6.99
CA VAL A 706 -26.57 2.72 -5.93
C VAL A 706 -25.53 3.09 -4.87
N VAL A 707 -24.32 3.43 -5.29
CA VAL A 707 -23.25 3.86 -4.38
C VAL A 707 -23.66 5.12 -3.61
N GLU A 708 -24.21 6.12 -4.30
CA GLU A 708 -24.63 7.38 -3.69
C GLU A 708 -25.72 7.17 -2.62
N ALA A 709 -26.76 6.39 -2.96
CA ALA A 709 -27.85 6.08 -2.05
C ALA A 709 -27.36 5.32 -0.81
N VAL A 710 -26.52 4.29 -0.99
CA VAL A 710 -25.95 3.55 0.13
C VAL A 710 -25.06 4.46 0.98
N GLN A 711 -24.20 5.27 0.37
CA GLN A 711 -23.34 6.19 1.12
C GLN A 711 -24.12 7.24 1.93
N ALA A 712 -25.27 7.69 1.42
CA ALA A 712 -26.11 8.66 2.10
C ALA A 712 -26.79 8.07 3.35
N ASP A 713 -27.37 6.87 3.20
CA ASP A 713 -28.31 6.33 4.19
C ASP A 713 -27.78 5.10 4.97
N TRP A 714 -26.53 4.66 4.75
CA TRP A 714 -25.92 3.61 5.58
C TRP A 714 -25.82 4.06 7.05
N PRO A 715 -26.10 3.21 8.05
CA PRO A 715 -26.39 1.78 7.97
C PRO A 715 -27.88 1.44 7.81
N ALA A 716 -28.78 2.39 7.53
CA ALA A 716 -30.21 2.11 7.38
C ALA A 716 -30.53 1.35 6.07
N VAL A 717 -29.69 1.52 5.04
CA VAL A 717 -29.82 0.82 3.75
C VAL A 717 -28.56 0.03 3.36
N THR A 718 -28.75 -0.92 2.46
CA THR A 718 -27.71 -1.77 1.86
C THR A 718 -28.12 -2.18 0.44
N TYR A 719 -27.27 -2.92 -0.26
CA TYR A 719 -27.56 -3.45 -1.60
C TYR A 719 -27.84 -4.96 -1.58
N GLU A 720 -29.03 -5.36 -1.98
CA GLU A 720 -29.46 -6.76 -2.05
C GLU A 720 -29.42 -7.28 -3.48
N ALA A 721 -28.52 -8.24 -3.67
CA ALA A 721 -28.17 -8.74 -4.99
C ALA A 721 -28.78 -10.12 -5.30
N VAL A 722 -29.16 -10.92 -4.29
CA VAL A 722 -29.66 -12.29 -4.48
C VAL A 722 -30.98 -12.29 -5.23
N HIS A 723 -31.88 -11.37 -4.89
CA HIS A 723 -33.22 -11.27 -5.46
C HIS A 723 -33.38 -10.08 -6.41
N HIS A 724 -32.27 -9.45 -6.81
CA HIS A 724 -32.25 -8.27 -7.68
C HIS A 724 -33.14 -7.12 -7.17
N ARG A 725 -33.14 -6.87 -5.85
CA ARG A 725 -33.96 -5.82 -5.23
C ARG A 725 -33.29 -4.45 -5.18
N GLY A 726 -32.00 -4.38 -5.47
CA GLY A 726 -31.27 -3.12 -5.48
C GLY A 726 -31.03 -2.60 -4.06
N VAL A 727 -31.23 -1.30 -3.84
CA VAL A 727 -31.09 -0.68 -2.52
C VAL A 727 -32.29 -1.04 -1.64
N VAL A 728 -32.05 -1.65 -0.48
CA VAL A 728 -33.07 -2.11 0.46
C VAL A 728 -32.74 -1.67 1.89
N PRO A 729 -33.71 -1.68 2.83
CA PRO A 729 -33.41 -1.53 4.25
C PRO A 729 -32.43 -2.59 4.72
N SER A 730 -31.47 -2.23 5.57
CA SER A 730 -30.43 -3.13 6.09
C SER A 730 -30.95 -4.30 6.92
N GLU A 731 -32.22 -4.26 7.33
CA GLU A 731 -32.89 -5.37 8.02
C GLU A 731 -33.37 -6.47 7.06
N SER A 732 -33.26 -6.25 5.75
CA SER A 732 -33.61 -7.24 4.73
C SER A 732 -32.76 -8.49 4.85
N GLU A 733 -33.32 -9.62 4.43
CA GLU A 733 -32.65 -10.92 4.51
C GLU A 733 -31.47 -11.01 3.55
N TYR A 734 -30.43 -11.79 3.91
CA TYR A 734 -29.29 -12.16 3.05
C TYR A 734 -28.26 -11.08 2.71
N VAL A 735 -28.18 -9.99 3.47
CA VAL A 735 -27.24 -8.88 3.18
C VAL A 735 -26.18 -8.66 4.25
N TRP A 736 -26.09 -9.53 5.26
CA TRP A 736 -25.19 -9.32 6.38
C TRP A 736 -23.82 -9.97 6.15
N THR A 737 -22.78 -9.26 6.56
CA THR A 737 -21.40 -9.76 6.57
C THR A 737 -20.85 -9.77 8.00
N PRO A 738 -20.03 -10.75 8.39
CA PRO A 738 -19.30 -10.68 9.65
C PRO A 738 -18.45 -9.41 9.72
N ALA A 739 -18.48 -8.70 10.85
CA ALA A 739 -17.84 -7.38 10.96
C ALA A 739 -16.30 -7.41 10.81
N THR A 740 -15.66 -8.54 11.15
CA THR A 740 -14.21 -8.73 10.97
C THR A 740 -13.79 -8.86 9.52
N HIS A 741 -14.71 -9.22 8.63
CA HIS A 741 -14.39 -9.53 7.24
C HIS A 741 -13.82 -8.33 6.46
N PRO A 742 -14.46 -7.15 6.43
CA PRO A 742 -13.88 -5.96 5.80
C PRO A 742 -12.56 -5.55 6.48
N TRP A 743 -12.44 -5.69 7.80
CA TRP A 743 -11.21 -5.33 8.54
C TRP A 743 -9.99 -6.17 8.11
N VAL A 744 -10.18 -7.49 7.98
CA VAL A 744 -9.15 -8.42 7.51
C VAL A 744 -8.81 -8.16 6.04
N MET A 745 -9.82 -7.88 5.23
CA MET A 745 -9.62 -7.56 3.82
C MET A 745 -8.78 -6.29 3.62
N LEU A 746 -9.04 -5.22 4.39
CA LEU A 746 -8.26 -3.98 4.27
C LEU A 746 -6.76 -4.22 4.55
N HIS A 747 -6.41 -5.14 5.47
CA HIS A 747 -5.02 -5.54 5.68
C HIS A 747 -4.40 -6.26 4.49
N ALA A 748 -5.11 -7.24 3.91
CA ALA A 748 -4.62 -7.98 2.76
C ALA A 748 -4.42 -7.06 1.55
N VAL A 749 -5.36 -6.13 1.34
CA VAL A 749 -5.27 -5.12 0.27
C VAL A 749 -4.11 -4.16 0.49
N GLU A 750 -3.89 -3.66 1.72
CA GLU A 750 -2.76 -2.79 2.04
C GLU A 750 -1.42 -3.46 1.74
N ALA A 751 -1.26 -4.73 2.13
CA ALA A 751 -0.06 -5.51 1.86
C ALA A 751 0.17 -5.64 0.35
N ALA A 752 -0.88 -5.92 -0.43
CA ALA A 752 -0.80 -6.01 -1.88
C ALA A 752 -0.48 -4.66 -2.56
N VAL A 753 -1.09 -3.55 -2.11
CA VAL A 753 -0.78 -2.20 -2.62
C VAL A 753 0.66 -1.81 -2.27
N THR A 754 1.14 -2.14 -1.08
CA THR A 754 2.52 -1.88 -0.66
C THR A 754 3.51 -2.70 -1.49
N ALA A 755 3.20 -3.97 -1.75
CA ALA A 755 4.00 -4.81 -2.64
C ALA A 755 4.02 -4.25 -4.07
N TYR A 756 2.89 -3.76 -4.59
CA TYR A 756 2.83 -3.05 -5.86
C TYR A 756 3.72 -1.81 -5.88
N LEU A 757 3.62 -0.94 -4.87
CA LEU A 757 4.42 0.28 -4.74
C LEU A 757 5.92 0.02 -4.58
N SER A 758 6.29 -1.14 -4.04
CA SER A 758 7.70 -1.55 -3.90
C SER A 758 8.29 -2.11 -5.20
N LEU A 759 7.44 -2.56 -6.13
CA LEU A 759 7.84 -3.12 -7.42
C LEU A 759 8.05 -2.06 -8.50
N ILE A 760 7.39 -0.92 -8.37
CA ILE A 760 7.44 0.20 -9.32
C ILE A 760 8.39 1.29 -8.85
#